data_AF-A0A538RJV1-F1
#
_entry.id   AF-A0A538RJV1-F1
#
_cell.length_a   1.000
_cell.length_b   1.000
_cell.length_c   1.000
_cell.angle_alpha   90.00
_cell.angle_beta   90.00
_cell.angle_gamma   90.00
#
_symmetry.space_group_name_H-M   'P 1'
#
loop_
_entity.id
_entity.type
_entity.pdbx_description
1 polymer ?
#
loop_
_entity_poly.entity_id
_entity_poly.type
_entity_poly.pdbx_seq_one_letter_code
_entity_poly.pdbx_strand_id
1 'polypeptide(L)'
;MLPRAVIRKGGFALALSLGVGLLVAAAAVAHEAWVLSPEAMATLNGQPLPAIFTQFNAVNVSMYVGTLLFLVGWISLNYTGARELFPDLQVRLGSYGGYASLGLRLALFVLLGMAGTGLGPRAGTALYEAPTLAAPDLELRILGAEWAWIAWVEIAVALCLLLGIYVRGAATVVLGLAALGLFTFGWRMVDYLGLVGGAAVYLLLQGAGSYYVPMPSVPGTRRLQAWLESQPRARAQFLLQVLAGFNLAYLGVYWKGFHANSMLAILQHHQVPTFGIQAATFVLWMALVETLSGLLIMAGVLMRFLSVILFASFLFFSGILGESVFAHIIFYGLLVSFITNGDGRWRRPVAEDKPGKIVILGGGVAGLQCAMRLERLLGEFTNVKVTLVHRESYFLFEPLLPEVVGGAVQPGSIVNSIRRLCPRTSLIHGEVTSIDPEARRVQVDLDWGETATVDYDQLVVALGPDASFAGVPGLLEHALPMATIGDALFLRQQVLQRMEHAEVVADPAVRRALLTFAVVGGSLRGTATAAEIRALIKGALVSYPAIGPQEPRVLLFEDKPDVLPQFGPAMGAGARRRLQKLGVEVAVATRVAAVTPDEVVLASGQRIPCRVVVSALANRPSALAALPSARPDGRLPVDEFFRVDGAAHILAVGYCAATGVSAPPVLMRSEIRMARRVAYNALALHRGYKLQRWSEATPRLRLAPLGRYATIGSFFGVHVAGLPAWVFSRAWCLLTLPGLEREVIRQGERGDCAYVIVDGEAEVLRQVNGHWERVRRLKAGECFGEIALLADVPRTATVRCLSPVDLIVLPRDQFMTLARGYRDLGTTLERGMTERFLQEP
;
A
#
# COMPACT_ATOMS: atom_id res chain seq x y z
N MET A 1 10.55 12.80 -34.79
CA MET A 1 10.61 11.63 -35.69
C MET A 1 10.04 10.43 -34.96
N LEU A 2 8.81 10.04 -35.30
CA LEU A 2 8.08 8.90 -34.74
C LEU A 2 8.94 7.63 -34.84
N PRO A 3 9.24 6.92 -33.73
CA PRO A 3 10.03 5.72 -33.82
C PRO A 3 9.15 4.63 -34.45
N ARG A 4 9.37 4.41 -35.75
CA ARG A 4 8.88 3.33 -36.64
C ARG A 4 9.10 1.89 -36.10
N ALA A 5 9.41 1.70 -34.83
CA ALA A 5 9.66 0.42 -34.17
C ALA A 5 8.44 -0.15 -33.41
N VAL A 6 7.46 0.68 -33.03
CA VAL A 6 6.17 0.24 -32.42
C VAL A 6 5.35 -0.61 -33.40
N ILE A 7 5.53 -0.37 -34.70
CA ILE A 7 4.91 -1.11 -35.81
C ILE A 7 5.53 -2.52 -35.99
N ARG A 8 6.69 -2.83 -35.37
CA ARG A 8 7.50 -4.03 -35.66
C ARG A 8 7.45 -5.15 -34.61
N LYS A 9 6.79 -4.97 -33.45
CA LYS A 9 6.82 -5.98 -32.37
C LYS A 9 5.47 -6.63 -32.01
N GLY A 10 4.33 -5.94 -32.15
CA GLY A 10 3.00 -6.56 -32.05
C GLY A 10 2.49 -7.08 -33.41
N GLY A 11 2.73 -6.33 -34.48
CA GLY A 11 2.25 -6.68 -35.83
C GLY A 11 2.88 -7.95 -36.44
N PHE A 12 4.01 -8.40 -35.92
CA PHE A 12 4.65 -9.66 -36.28
C PHE A 12 4.25 -10.79 -35.34
N ALA A 13 3.67 -10.49 -34.16
CA ALA A 13 3.40 -11.36 -33.00
C ALA A 13 1.94 -11.80 -32.84
N LEU A 14 1.27 -12.23 -33.87
CA LEU A 14 1.82 -12.98 -34.98
C LEU A 14 0.50 -13.34 -35.67
N ALA A 15 0.03 -12.62 -36.69
CA ALA A 15 0.23 -13.00 -38.10
C ALA A 15 0.33 -14.53 -38.35
N LEU A 16 1.14 -15.24 -37.55
CA LEU A 16 1.27 -16.70 -37.45
C LEU A 16 0.11 -17.46 -36.75
N SER A 17 -0.55 -16.91 -35.72
CA SER A 17 -1.75 -17.57 -35.12
C SER A 17 -2.94 -17.53 -36.07
N LEU A 18 -2.96 -16.50 -36.93
CA LEU A 18 -3.84 -16.35 -38.10
C LEU A 18 -3.31 -17.06 -39.36
N GLY A 19 -2.14 -17.70 -39.32
CA GLY A 19 -1.61 -18.45 -40.44
C GLY A 19 -2.29 -19.82 -40.56
N VAL A 20 -1.86 -20.79 -39.78
CA VAL A 20 -1.94 -22.20 -40.24
C VAL A 20 -2.49 -23.14 -39.18
N GLY A 21 -3.47 -22.67 -38.42
CA GLY A 21 -4.65 -23.50 -38.23
C GLY A 21 -5.53 -23.55 -39.49
N LEU A 22 -5.11 -22.90 -40.59
CA LEU A 22 -5.53 -23.25 -41.95
C LEU A 22 -5.35 -24.77 -42.15
N LEU A 23 -6.50 -25.40 -42.35
CA LEU A 23 -6.71 -26.60 -43.15
C LEU A 23 -6.30 -27.91 -42.46
N VAL A 24 -7.24 -28.87 -42.48
CA VAL A 24 -7.01 -30.32 -42.25
C VAL A 24 -7.02 -30.72 -40.77
N ALA A 25 -7.82 -31.67 -40.27
CA ALA A 25 -8.94 -32.43 -40.79
C ALA A 25 -9.56 -33.23 -39.62
N ALA A 26 -10.82 -33.61 -39.84
CA ALA A 26 -11.51 -34.82 -39.39
C ALA A 26 -12.00 -34.95 -37.93
N ALA A 27 -13.30 -35.28 -37.87
CA ALA A 27 -14.10 -35.83 -36.78
C ALA A 27 -14.31 -34.96 -35.54
N ALA A 28 -15.44 -34.25 -35.54
CA ALA A 28 -16.05 -33.67 -34.35
C ALA A 28 -16.44 -34.75 -33.34
N VAL A 29 -15.95 -34.65 -32.10
CA VAL A 29 -16.41 -35.58 -31.03
C VAL A 29 -16.62 -34.93 -29.65
N ALA A 30 -16.11 -33.73 -29.30
CA ALA A 30 -16.04 -33.42 -27.85
C ALA A 30 -15.87 -31.97 -27.39
N HIS A 31 -16.84 -31.13 -27.67
CA HIS A 31 -17.17 -30.03 -26.77
C HIS A 31 -18.68 -30.13 -26.62
N GLU A 32 -19.18 -30.12 -25.38
CA GLU A 32 -20.60 -30.28 -24.98
C GLU A 32 -21.05 -31.66 -24.44
N ALA A 33 -20.15 -32.55 -23.99
CA ALA A 33 -20.56 -33.86 -23.44
C ALA A 33 -21.32 -33.76 -22.10
N TRP A 34 -21.48 -32.53 -21.57
CA TRP A 34 -22.37 -32.22 -20.46
C TRP A 34 -23.86 -32.21 -20.83
N VAL A 35 -24.22 -32.06 -22.11
CA VAL A 35 -25.62 -32.11 -22.62
C VAL A 35 -25.87 -33.19 -23.64
N LEU A 36 -24.95 -33.33 -24.62
CA LEU A 36 -25.15 -34.17 -25.79
C LEU A 36 -24.20 -35.36 -25.74
N SER A 37 -24.70 -36.56 -26.06
CA SER A 37 -23.82 -37.72 -26.23
C SER A 37 -22.89 -37.51 -27.43
N PRO A 38 -21.68 -38.11 -27.44
CA PRO A 38 -20.77 -38.06 -28.59
C PRO A 38 -21.43 -38.48 -29.91
N GLU A 39 -22.32 -39.47 -29.87
CA GLU A 39 -23.08 -39.95 -31.04
C GLU A 39 -24.10 -38.92 -31.54
N ALA A 40 -24.81 -38.24 -30.63
CA ALA A 40 -25.74 -37.17 -30.96
C ALA A 40 -25.01 -35.99 -31.60
N MET A 41 -23.84 -35.61 -31.08
CA MET A 41 -23.00 -34.56 -31.66
C MET A 41 -22.50 -34.93 -33.06
N ALA A 42 -21.99 -36.15 -33.25
CA ALA A 42 -21.54 -36.61 -34.56
C ALA A 42 -22.68 -36.56 -35.60
N THR A 43 -23.90 -36.93 -35.17
CA THR A 43 -25.10 -36.88 -36.01
C THR A 43 -25.48 -35.44 -36.39
N LEU A 44 -25.52 -34.52 -35.43
CA LEU A 44 -25.86 -33.11 -35.65
C LEU A 44 -24.81 -32.41 -36.53
N ASN A 45 -23.54 -32.72 -36.34
CA ASN A 45 -22.44 -32.16 -37.11
C ASN A 45 -22.39 -32.69 -38.55
N GLY A 46 -23.02 -33.84 -38.83
CA GLY A 46 -23.21 -34.35 -40.19
C GLY A 46 -24.32 -33.65 -40.98
N GLN A 47 -25.17 -32.83 -40.33
CA GLN A 47 -26.27 -32.11 -40.98
C GLN A 47 -25.78 -30.83 -41.68
N PRO A 48 -26.43 -30.37 -42.76
CA PRO A 48 -26.08 -29.11 -43.39
C PRO A 48 -26.27 -27.94 -42.43
N LEU A 49 -25.34 -26.99 -42.43
CA LEU A 49 -25.44 -25.78 -41.60
C LEU A 49 -26.60 -24.88 -42.06
N PRO A 50 -27.23 -24.13 -41.14
CA PRO A 50 -28.27 -23.17 -41.48
C PRO A 50 -27.78 -22.12 -42.49
N ALA A 51 -28.69 -21.61 -43.34
CA ALA A 51 -28.37 -20.68 -44.41
C ALA A 51 -27.59 -19.42 -43.96
N ILE A 52 -27.79 -18.98 -42.71
CA ILE A 52 -27.09 -17.82 -42.15
C ILE A 52 -25.57 -18.02 -42.00
N PHE A 53 -25.09 -19.27 -41.96
CA PHE A 53 -23.67 -19.62 -41.91
C PHE A 53 -23.07 -19.94 -43.29
N THR A 54 -23.90 -20.26 -44.28
CA THR A 54 -23.45 -20.75 -45.61
C THR A 54 -23.70 -19.76 -46.74
N GLN A 55 -24.61 -18.78 -46.57
CA GLN A 55 -24.99 -17.81 -47.59
C GLN A 55 -24.93 -16.39 -47.03
N PHE A 56 -24.51 -15.42 -47.85
CA PHE A 56 -24.55 -14.01 -47.48
C PHE A 56 -25.97 -13.45 -47.64
N ASN A 57 -26.48 -12.81 -46.59
CA ASN A 57 -27.75 -12.08 -46.58
C ASN A 57 -27.58 -10.76 -45.82
N ALA A 58 -28.59 -9.88 -45.88
CA ALA A 58 -28.50 -8.57 -45.23
C ALA A 58 -28.22 -8.65 -43.71
N VAL A 59 -28.76 -9.68 -43.05
CA VAL A 59 -28.61 -9.88 -41.60
C VAL A 59 -27.17 -10.23 -41.25
N ASN A 60 -26.61 -11.30 -41.79
CA ASN A 60 -25.26 -11.73 -41.40
C ASN A 60 -24.17 -10.76 -41.88
N VAL A 61 -24.33 -10.14 -43.05
CA VAL A 61 -23.42 -9.09 -43.54
C VAL A 61 -23.43 -7.90 -42.57
N SER A 62 -24.60 -7.45 -42.11
CA SER A 62 -24.70 -6.36 -41.13
C SER A 62 -24.00 -6.70 -39.81
N MET A 63 -24.09 -7.96 -39.35
CA MET A 63 -23.43 -8.44 -38.14
C MET A 63 -21.91 -8.44 -38.30
N TYR A 64 -21.38 -9.02 -39.38
CA TYR A 64 -19.94 -9.04 -39.67
C TYR A 64 -19.36 -7.63 -39.78
N VAL A 65 -20.02 -6.73 -40.52
CA VAL A 65 -19.60 -5.34 -40.68
C VAL A 65 -19.66 -4.59 -39.34
N GLY A 66 -20.73 -4.77 -38.57
CA GLY A 66 -20.87 -4.18 -37.24
C GLY A 66 -19.75 -4.61 -36.28
N THR A 67 -19.43 -5.91 -36.24
CA THR A 67 -18.33 -6.46 -35.43
C THR A 67 -16.98 -5.89 -35.87
N LEU A 68 -16.73 -5.77 -37.17
CA LEU A 68 -15.49 -5.20 -37.70
C LEU A 68 -15.35 -3.70 -37.34
N LEU A 69 -16.42 -2.91 -37.50
CA LEU A 69 -16.43 -1.50 -37.13
C LEU A 69 -16.23 -1.32 -35.62
N PHE A 70 -16.85 -2.17 -34.80
CA PHE A 70 -16.64 -2.19 -33.36
C PHE A 70 -15.18 -2.50 -33.02
N LEU A 71 -14.59 -3.56 -33.59
CA LEU A 71 -13.19 -3.91 -33.38
C LEU A 71 -12.26 -2.75 -33.72
N VAL A 72 -12.42 -2.15 -34.90
CA VAL A 72 -11.62 -1.00 -35.35
C VAL A 72 -11.81 0.21 -34.43
N GLY A 73 -13.04 0.50 -34.02
CA GLY A 73 -13.36 1.58 -33.09
C GLY A 73 -12.69 1.41 -31.73
N TRP A 74 -12.74 0.21 -31.15
CA TRP A 74 -12.12 -0.10 -29.86
C TRP A 74 -10.60 -0.08 -29.90
N ILE A 75 -10.02 -0.62 -30.96
CA ILE A 75 -8.58 -0.53 -31.21
C ILE A 75 -8.16 0.95 -31.32
N SER A 76 -8.91 1.76 -32.09
CA SER A 76 -8.65 3.19 -32.27
C SER A 76 -8.73 3.97 -30.94
N LEU A 77 -9.75 3.72 -30.12
CA LEU A 77 -9.90 4.35 -28.80
C LEU A 77 -8.68 4.12 -27.89
N ASN A 78 -8.13 2.90 -27.88
CA ASN A 78 -6.93 2.57 -27.12
C ASN A 78 -5.69 3.37 -27.60
N TYR A 79 -5.59 3.63 -28.92
CA TYR A 79 -4.47 4.38 -29.51
C TYR A 79 -4.52 5.89 -29.27
N THR A 80 -5.70 6.47 -29.03
CA THR A 80 -5.84 7.93 -28.79
C THR A 80 -5.31 8.40 -27.44
N GLY A 81 -4.77 7.50 -26.60
CA GLY A 81 -4.39 7.85 -25.23
C GLY A 81 -5.58 8.31 -24.39
N ALA A 82 -6.81 8.09 -24.87
CA ALA A 82 -8.05 8.22 -24.13
C ALA A 82 -7.94 7.27 -22.94
N ARG A 83 -7.51 7.85 -21.81
CA ARG A 83 -7.25 7.14 -20.58
C ARG A 83 -8.46 6.27 -20.25
N GLU A 84 -8.12 5.04 -19.92
CA GLU A 84 -9.00 3.94 -19.60
C GLU A 84 -10.20 4.39 -18.74
N LEU A 85 -11.39 3.89 -19.08
CA LEU A 85 -12.65 4.21 -18.41
C LEU A 85 -12.49 3.99 -16.89
N PHE A 86 -12.65 5.06 -16.10
CA PHE A 86 -12.60 5.07 -14.62
C PHE A 86 -11.21 4.81 -13.98
N PRO A 87 -10.27 5.76 -14.06
CA PRO A 87 -8.89 5.59 -13.55
C PRO A 87 -8.79 5.31 -12.04
N ASP A 88 -9.70 5.85 -11.23
CA ASP A 88 -9.71 5.60 -9.78
C ASP A 88 -10.09 4.15 -9.43
N LEU A 89 -11.02 3.55 -10.18
CA LEU A 89 -11.41 2.14 -10.01
C LEU A 89 -10.24 1.22 -10.39
N GLN A 90 -9.46 1.59 -11.41
CA GLN A 90 -8.31 0.81 -11.84
C GLN A 90 -7.15 0.83 -10.85
N VAL A 91 -6.84 1.97 -10.23
CA VAL A 91 -5.81 2.01 -9.18
C VAL A 91 -6.21 1.11 -8.02
N ARG A 92 -7.51 1.05 -7.69
CA ARG A 92 -8.02 0.10 -6.69
C ARG A 92 -7.91 -1.34 -7.16
N LEU A 93 -8.39 -1.67 -8.36
CA LEU A 93 -8.33 -3.05 -8.89
C LEU A 93 -6.88 -3.55 -9.03
N GLY A 94 -5.95 -2.71 -9.49
CA GLY A 94 -4.53 -3.03 -9.59
C GLY A 94 -3.85 -3.25 -8.25
N SER A 95 -4.37 -2.65 -7.17
CA SER A 95 -3.88 -2.93 -5.81
C SER A 95 -4.18 -4.37 -5.36
N TYR A 96 -5.13 -5.06 -6.02
CA TYR A 96 -5.43 -6.48 -5.81
C TYR A 96 -4.63 -7.41 -6.74
N GLY A 97 -3.63 -6.93 -7.48
CA GLY A 97 -2.83 -7.77 -8.38
C GLY A 97 -2.15 -8.97 -7.70
N GLY A 98 -1.90 -8.89 -6.38
CA GLY A 98 -1.37 -10.01 -5.59
C GLY A 98 -2.31 -11.23 -5.47
N TYR A 99 -3.61 -11.08 -5.79
CA TYR A 99 -4.60 -12.14 -5.72
C TYR A 99 -4.72 -12.96 -7.01
N ALA A 100 -4.10 -12.54 -8.12
CA ALA A 100 -4.20 -13.24 -9.40
C ALA A 100 -3.73 -14.71 -9.33
N SER A 101 -2.60 -14.97 -8.66
CA SER A 101 -2.11 -16.34 -8.45
C SER A 101 -3.02 -17.17 -7.54
N LEU A 102 -3.75 -16.55 -6.61
CA LEU A 102 -4.72 -17.27 -5.78
C LEU A 102 -5.94 -17.66 -6.60
N GLY A 103 -6.50 -16.72 -7.37
CA GLY A 103 -7.67 -16.97 -8.23
C GLY A 103 -7.43 -18.11 -9.22
N LEU A 104 -6.28 -18.11 -9.90
CA LEU A 104 -5.93 -19.17 -10.86
C LEU A 104 -5.70 -20.53 -10.19
N ARG A 105 -5.10 -20.56 -8.99
CA ARG A 105 -4.92 -21.81 -8.24
C ARG A 105 -6.24 -22.41 -7.79
N LEU A 106 -7.14 -21.60 -7.24
CA LEU A 106 -8.47 -22.07 -6.85
C LEU A 106 -9.25 -22.59 -8.05
N ALA A 107 -9.15 -21.90 -9.19
CA ALA A 107 -9.80 -22.33 -10.41
C ALA A 107 -9.26 -23.67 -10.93
N LEU A 108 -7.94 -23.84 -10.98
CA LEU A 108 -7.31 -25.11 -11.37
C LEU A 108 -7.56 -26.23 -10.33
N PHE A 109 -7.61 -25.90 -9.04
CA PHE A 109 -7.97 -26.86 -7.98
C PHE A 109 -9.36 -27.43 -8.23
N VAL A 110 -10.36 -26.57 -8.46
CA VAL A 110 -11.74 -27.02 -8.72
C VAL A 110 -11.80 -27.82 -10.02
N LEU A 111 -11.14 -27.34 -11.09
CA LEU A 111 -11.13 -28.03 -12.38
C LEU A 111 -10.54 -29.44 -12.27
N LEU A 112 -9.31 -29.56 -11.78
CA LEU A 112 -8.60 -30.84 -11.67
C LEU A 112 -9.23 -31.75 -10.62
N GLY A 113 -9.74 -31.17 -9.53
CA GLY A 113 -10.47 -31.91 -8.50
C GLY A 113 -11.71 -32.56 -9.07
N MET A 114 -12.52 -31.82 -9.85
CA MET A 114 -13.69 -32.39 -10.51
C MET A 114 -13.32 -33.41 -11.59
N ALA A 115 -12.26 -33.16 -12.36
CA ALA A 115 -11.82 -34.05 -13.42
C ALA A 115 -11.34 -35.41 -12.86
N GLY A 116 -10.44 -35.38 -11.87
CA GLY A 116 -9.89 -36.60 -11.26
C GLY A 116 -10.90 -37.38 -10.41
N THR A 117 -11.88 -36.70 -9.81
CA THR A 117 -12.95 -37.40 -9.05
C THR A 117 -14.14 -37.82 -9.90
N GLY A 118 -14.24 -37.39 -11.16
CA GLY A 118 -15.43 -37.63 -11.98
C GLY A 118 -16.68 -36.91 -11.48
N LEU A 119 -16.53 -35.78 -10.78
CA LEU A 119 -17.63 -34.96 -10.24
C LEU A 119 -18.27 -34.02 -11.27
N GLY A 120 -17.66 -33.87 -12.45
CA GLY A 120 -18.21 -33.05 -13.53
C GLY A 120 -19.52 -33.65 -14.06
N PRO A 121 -20.63 -32.89 -14.11
CA PRO A 121 -21.90 -33.38 -14.64
C PRO A 121 -21.78 -33.67 -16.14
N ARG A 122 -22.19 -34.88 -16.56
CA ARG A 122 -22.17 -35.33 -17.94
C ARG A 122 -23.42 -36.08 -18.35
N ALA A 123 -23.84 -35.90 -19.59
CA ALA A 123 -24.99 -36.58 -20.14
C ALA A 123 -24.73 -38.10 -20.17
N GLY A 124 -25.58 -38.87 -19.50
CA GLY A 124 -25.49 -40.34 -19.49
C GLY A 124 -24.38 -40.94 -18.62
N THR A 125 -23.74 -40.16 -17.74
CA THR A 125 -22.68 -40.65 -16.84
C THR A 125 -22.98 -40.26 -15.38
N ALA A 126 -22.93 -41.22 -14.44
CA ALA A 126 -23.16 -40.91 -13.03
C ALA A 126 -21.97 -40.17 -12.41
N LEU A 127 -22.22 -39.42 -11.33
CA LEU A 127 -21.16 -38.78 -10.55
C LEU A 127 -20.21 -39.86 -10.00
N TYR A 128 -18.90 -39.55 -10.01
CA TYR A 128 -17.79 -40.44 -9.59
C TYR A 128 -17.48 -41.63 -10.49
N GLU A 129 -18.25 -41.85 -11.57
CA GLU A 129 -18.12 -43.08 -12.36
C GLU A 129 -16.96 -43.04 -13.37
N ALA A 130 -16.69 -41.87 -13.96
CA ALA A 130 -15.71 -41.77 -15.04
C ALA A 130 -14.78 -40.55 -14.87
N PRO A 131 -13.59 -40.70 -14.27
CA PRO A 131 -12.61 -39.62 -14.24
C PRO A 131 -12.22 -39.14 -15.65
N THR A 132 -11.80 -37.89 -15.74
CA THR A 132 -11.46 -37.19 -17.00
C THR A 132 -10.09 -36.56 -16.90
N LEU A 133 -9.51 -36.13 -18.02
CA LEU A 133 -8.24 -35.40 -18.06
C LEU A 133 -8.49 -33.90 -18.19
N ALA A 134 -8.41 -33.17 -17.08
CA ALA A 134 -8.46 -31.71 -16.93
C ALA A 134 -9.67 -30.98 -17.56
N ALA A 135 -10.59 -31.72 -18.18
CA ALA A 135 -11.73 -31.23 -18.91
C ALA A 135 -12.82 -32.31 -18.95
N PRO A 136 -14.11 -31.93 -18.86
CA PRO A 136 -15.21 -32.88 -18.73
C PRO A 136 -15.30 -33.86 -19.92
N ASP A 137 -14.85 -33.46 -21.10
CA ASP A 137 -15.09 -34.23 -22.32
C ASP A 137 -13.93 -35.19 -22.68
N LEU A 138 -12.92 -35.32 -21.80
CA LEU A 138 -11.73 -36.15 -21.99
C LEU A 138 -11.74 -37.35 -21.04
N GLU A 139 -12.70 -38.28 -21.22
CA GLU A 139 -12.85 -39.43 -20.33
C GLU A 139 -11.64 -40.39 -20.38
N LEU A 140 -11.07 -40.68 -19.22
CA LEU A 140 -9.94 -41.61 -19.12
C LEU A 140 -10.35 -43.05 -19.47
N ARG A 141 -11.63 -43.43 -19.28
CA ARG A 141 -12.16 -44.74 -19.64
C ARG A 141 -12.00 -45.07 -21.12
N ILE A 142 -12.03 -44.06 -22.00
CA ILE A 142 -11.85 -44.24 -23.45
C ILE A 142 -10.44 -44.76 -23.77
N LEU A 143 -9.45 -44.43 -22.94
CA LEU A 143 -8.06 -44.82 -23.15
C LEU A 143 -7.72 -46.22 -22.61
N GLY A 144 -8.55 -46.78 -21.73
CA GLY A 144 -8.30 -48.05 -21.03
C GLY A 144 -8.08 -47.89 -19.52
N ALA A 145 -8.23 -48.98 -18.77
CA ALA A 145 -8.13 -48.97 -17.30
C ALA A 145 -6.73 -48.60 -16.79
N GLU A 146 -5.70 -48.86 -17.59
CA GLU A 146 -4.31 -48.54 -17.32
C GLU A 146 -4.01 -47.03 -17.22
N TRP A 147 -4.94 -46.17 -17.65
CA TRP A 147 -4.81 -44.71 -17.57
C TRP A 147 -5.45 -44.10 -16.32
N ALA A 148 -6.08 -44.92 -15.46
CA ALA A 148 -6.79 -44.45 -14.26
C ALA A 148 -5.87 -43.75 -13.23
N TRP A 149 -4.55 -43.98 -13.28
CA TRP A 149 -3.60 -43.29 -12.39
C TRP A 149 -3.55 -41.78 -12.61
N ILE A 150 -3.91 -41.29 -13.81
CA ILE A 150 -3.95 -39.84 -14.10
C ILE A 150 -4.91 -39.12 -13.16
N ALA A 151 -6.06 -39.74 -12.86
CA ALA A 151 -7.05 -39.19 -11.94
C ALA A 151 -6.45 -38.88 -10.55
N TRP A 152 -5.60 -39.77 -10.04
CA TRP A 152 -4.89 -39.56 -8.77
C TRP A 152 -3.85 -38.46 -8.84
N VAL A 153 -3.16 -38.33 -9.98
CA VAL A 153 -2.22 -37.23 -10.22
C VAL A 153 -2.96 -35.90 -10.23
N GLU A 154 -4.11 -35.81 -10.88
CA GLU A 154 -4.93 -34.60 -10.90
C GLU A 154 -5.40 -34.19 -9.50
N ILE A 155 -5.89 -35.15 -8.70
CA ILE A 155 -6.31 -34.90 -7.32
C ILE A 155 -5.13 -34.40 -6.48
N ALA A 156 -3.96 -35.03 -6.59
CA ALA A 156 -2.77 -34.62 -5.85
C ALA A 156 -2.30 -33.20 -6.24
N VAL A 157 -2.29 -32.90 -7.54
CA VAL A 157 -1.94 -31.56 -8.07
C VAL A 157 -2.97 -30.53 -7.63
N ALA A 158 -4.26 -30.86 -7.65
CA ALA A 158 -5.33 -29.98 -7.19
C ALA A 158 -5.11 -29.58 -5.72
N LEU A 159 -4.85 -30.55 -4.84
CA LEU A 159 -4.58 -30.29 -3.43
C LEU A 159 -3.32 -29.43 -3.23
N CYS A 160 -2.27 -29.67 -4.02
CA CYS A 160 -1.07 -28.82 -4.01
C CYS A 160 -1.40 -27.37 -4.38
N LEU A 161 -2.22 -27.14 -5.40
CA LEU A 161 -2.62 -25.80 -5.83
C LEU A 161 -3.50 -25.10 -4.77
N LEU A 162 -4.45 -25.82 -4.17
CA LEU A 162 -5.31 -25.32 -3.08
C LEU A 162 -4.46 -24.83 -1.89
N LEU A 163 -3.54 -25.66 -1.43
CA LEU A 163 -2.67 -25.36 -0.28
C LEU A 163 -1.52 -24.40 -0.66
N GLY A 164 -1.28 -24.19 -1.95
CA GLY A 164 -0.15 -23.39 -2.43
C GLY A 164 1.21 -24.08 -2.23
N ILE A 165 1.21 -25.40 -2.13
CA ILE A 165 2.40 -26.23 -1.94
C ILE A 165 3.01 -26.53 -3.31
N TYR A 166 4.32 -26.29 -3.47
CA TYR A 166 5.07 -26.56 -4.70
C TYR A 166 4.38 -26.09 -5.99
N VAL A 167 3.77 -24.89 -5.98
CA VAL A 167 2.91 -24.39 -7.08
C VAL A 167 3.59 -24.42 -8.45
N ARG A 168 4.90 -24.11 -8.53
CA ARG A 168 5.65 -24.19 -9.79
C ARG A 168 5.80 -25.64 -10.29
N GLY A 169 5.99 -26.58 -9.37
CA GLY A 169 6.01 -28.01 -9.66
C GLY A 169 4.63 -28.49 -10.12
N ALA A 170 3.57 -28.16 -9.36
CA ALA A 170 2.19 -28.45 -9.73
C ALA A 170 1.84 -27.89 -11.11
N ALA A 171 2.20 -26.65 -11.41
CA ALA A 171 2.02 -26.04 -12.72
C ALA A 171 2.79 -26.77 -13.84
N THR A 172 4.00 -27.28 -13.54
CA THR A 172 4.77 -28.09 -14.49
C THR A 172 4.05 -29.41 -14.79
N VAL A 173 3.47 -30.06 -13.77
CA VAL A 173 2.67 -31.27 -13.95
C VAL A 173 1.42 -30.99 -14.76
N VAL A 174 0.73 -29.86 -14.53
CA VAL A 174 -0.44 -29.44 -15.33
C VAL A 174 -0.07 -29.27 -16.80
N LEU A 175 1.08 -28.66 -17.11
CA LEU A 175 1.58 -28.55 -18.49
C LEU A 175 1.91 -29.93 -19.08
N GLY A 176 2.45 -30.84 -18.28
CA GLY A 176 2.68 -32.23 -18.67
C GLY A 176 1.39 -32.98 -18.98
N LEU A 177 0.36 -32.84 -18.14
CA LEU A 177 -0.97 -33.39 -18.38
C LEU A 177 -1.61 -32.79 -19.63
N ALA A 178 -1.41 -31.49 -19.88
CA ALA A 178 -1.90 -30.85 -21.10
C ALA A 178 -1.23 -31.40 -22.37
N ALA A 179 0.09 -31.63 -22.32
CA ALA A 179 0.81 -32.26 -23.42
C ALA A 179 0.41 -33.73 -23.61
N LEU A 180 0.20 -34.47 -22.51
CA LEU A 180 -0.29 -35.85 -22.55
C LEU A 180 -1.69 -35.94 -23.15
N GLY A 181 -2.60 -35.05 -22.75
CA GLY A 181 -3.95 -34.95 -23.32
C GLY A 181 -3.93 -34.66 -24.82
N LEU A 182 -3.03 -33.80 -25.28
CA LEU A 182 -2.83 -33.56 -26.71
C LEU A 182 -2.33 -34.81 -27.45
N PHE A 183 -1.49 -35.62 -26.81
CA PHE A 183 -0.99 -36.88 -27.36
C PHE A 183 -2.08 -37.97 -27.41
N THR A 184 -2.89 -38.10 -26.36
CA THR A 184 -3.88 -39.19 -26.24
C THR A 184 -5.23 -38.86 -26.87
N PHE A 185 -5.72 -37.63 -26.74
CA PHE A 185 -7.02 -37.19 -27.23
C PHE A 185 -6.94 -36.29 -28.46
N GLY A 186 -5.74 -35.95 -28.93
CA GLY A 186 -5.52 -35.17 -30.14
C GLY A 186 -6.15 -33.78 -30.06
N TRP A 187 -6.85 -33.40 -31.13
CA TRP A 187 -7.47 -32.08 -31.28
C TRP A 187 -8.50 -31.74 -30.20
N ARG A 188 -9.09 -32.74 -29.52
CA ARG A 188 -10.03 -32.52 -28.41
C ARG A 188 -9.40 -31.75 -27.25
N MET A 189 -8.07 -31.80 -27.07
CA MET A 189 -7.39 -31.07 -25.99
C MET A 189 -7.14 -29.59 -26.31
N VAL A 190 -7.19 -29.19 -27.59
CA VAL A 190 -6.93 -27.80 -28.01
C VAL A 190 -7.96 -26.83 -27.42
N ASP A 191 -9.18 -27.33 -27.22
CA ASP A 191 -10.32 -26.65 -26.62
C ASP A 191 -10.03 -26.14 -25.20
N TYR A 192 -9.06 -26.73 -24.49
CA TYR A 192 -8.71 -26.37 -23.11
C TYR A 192 -7.27 -25.88 -22.94
N LEU A 193 -6.41 -26.11 -23.94
CA LEU A 193 -4.96 -25.86 -23.87
C LEU A 193 -4.62 -24.40 -23.54
N GLY A 194 -5.36 -23.45 -24.12
CA GLY A 194 -5.10 -22.03 -23.87
C GLY A 194 -5.52 -21.56 -22.48
N LEU A 195 -6.58 -22.14 -21.91
CA LEU A 195 -7.08 -21.78 -20.58
C LEU A 195 -6.24 -22.45 -19.48
N VAL A 196 -6.13 -23.78 -19.55
CA VAL A 196 -5.41 -24.60 -18.56
C VAL A 196 -3.90 -24.38 -18.68
N GLY A 197 -3.38 -24.42 -19.90
CA GLY A 197 -1.96 -24.16 -20.18
C GLY A 197 -1.59 -22.71 -19.89
N GLY A 198 -2.45 -21.74 -20.23
CA GLY A 198 -2.24 -20.34 -19.87
C GLY A 198 -2.10 -20.16 -18.36
N ALA A 199 -3.07 -20.66 -17.59
CA ALA A 199 -3.05 -20.58 -16.13
C ALA A 199 -1.82 -21.27 -15.53
N ALA A 200 -1.44 -22.43 -16.06
CA ALA A 200 -0.25 -23.15 -15.62
C ALA A 200 1.06 -22.40 -15.96
N VAL A 201 1.20 -21.84 -17.16
CA VAL A 201 2.35 -20.98 -17.52
C VAL A 201 2.44 -19.77 -16.59
N TYR A 202 1.30 -19.14 -16.29
CA TYR A 202 1.27 -18.02 -15.36
C TYR A 202 1.77 -18.42 -13.97
N LEU A 203 1.27 -19.53 -13.41
CA LEU A 203 1.66 -20.02 -12.10
C LEU A 203 3.10 -20.56 -12.07
N LEU A 204 3.60 -21.11 -13.18
CA LEU A 204 4.99 -21.53 -13.31
C LEU A 204 5.94 -20.34 -13.20
N LEU A 205 5.57 -19.19 -13.78
CA LEU A 205 6.37 -17.96 -13.76
C LEU A 205 6.20 -17.17 -12.46
N GLN A 206 4.97 -17.01 -11.97
CA GLN A 206 4.64 -16.17 -10.80
C GLN A 206 4.63 -16.90 -9.46
N GLY A 207 4.55 -18.23 -9.47
CA GLY A 207 4.45 -19.02 -8.25
C GLY A 207 3.13 -18.81 -7.50
N ALA A 208 3.15 -19.09 -6.20
CA ALA A 208 1.95 -19.18 -5.37
C ALA A 208 1.27 -17.84 -5.06
N GLY A 209 1.96 -16.71 -5.25
CA GLY A 209 1.49 -15.38 -4.84
C GLY A 209 1.55 -15.19 -3.33
N SER A 210 0.73 -14.29 -2.79
CA SER A 210 0.83 -13.85 -1.38
C SER A 210 0.24 -14.83 -0.34
N TYR A 211 -0.46 -15.88 -0.78
CA TYR A 211 -1.24 -16.76 0.10
C TYR A 211 -0.92 -18.23 -0.15
N TYR A 212 0.05 -18.80 0.55
CA TYR A 212 0.49 -20.18 0.34
C TYR A 212 1.06 -20.77 1.62
N VAL A 213 1.12 -22.10 1.71
CA VAL A 213 1.88 -22.80 2.74
C VAL A 213 3.36 -22.77 2.33
N PRO A 214 4.25 -22.09 3.08
CA PRO A 214 5.68 -22.15 2.84
C PRO A 214 6.15 -23.59 2.95
N MET A 215 6.95 -24.01 1.97
CA MET A 215 7.57 -25.32 1.94
C MET A 215 9.04 -25.15 1.58
N PRO A 216 9.94 -26.01 2.09
CA PRO A 216 11.35 -25.94 1.77
C PRO A 216 11.58 -26.08 0.26
N SER A 217 12.55 -25.32 -0.28
CA SER A 217 12.91 -25.43 -1.70
C SER A 217 13.53 -26.80 -1.97
N VAL A 218 13.11 -27.49 -3.04
CA VAL A 218 13.72 -28.75 -3.46
C VAL A 218 15.22 -28.54 -3.74
N PRO A 219 16.12 -29.33 -3.13
CA PRO A 219 17.56 -29.23 -3.34
C PRO A 219 17.93 -29.24 -4.84
N GLY A 220 18.89 -28.41 -5.24
CA GLY A 220 19.35 -28.30 -6.63
C GLY A 220 18.50 -27.40 -7.55
N THR A 221 17.27 -27.01 -7.17
CA THR A 221 16.38 -26.20 -8.03
C THR A 221 16.50 -24.69 -7.84
N ARG A 222 17.30 -24.22 -6.88
CA ARG A 222 17.39 -22.80 -6.46
C ARG A 222 17.70 -21.83 -7.60
N ARG A 223 18.63 -22.18 -8.50
CA ARG A 223 19.00 -21.31 -9.65
C ARG A 223 17.84 -21.13 -10.63
N LEU A 224 17.12 -22.20 -10.92
CA LEU A 224 15.95 -22.16 -11.81
C LEU A 224 14.80 -21.38 -11.17
N GLN A 225 14.54 -21.60 -9.87
CA GLN A 225 13.51 -20.87 -9.13
C GLN A 225 13.81 -19.36 -9.11
N ALA A 226 15.04 -18.96 -8.80
CA ALA A 226 15.45 -17.55 -8.83
C ALA A 226 15.33 -16.94 -10.23
N TRP A 227 15.65 -17.69 -11.29
CA TRP A 227 15.46 -17.23 -12.67
C TRP A 227 13.98 -17.05 -13.01
N LEU A 228 13.11 -17.99 -12.64
CA LEU A 228 11.68 -17.88 -12.87
C LEU A 228 11.07 -16.72 -12.06
N GLU A 229 11.51 -16.49 -10.82
CA GLU A 229 11.12 -15.33 -10.00
C GLU A 229 11.58 -13.99 -10.60
N SER A 230 12.73 -13.97 -11.27
CA SER A 230 13.21 -12.78 -11.95
C SER A 230 12.39 -12.39 -13.19
N GLN A 231 11.50 -13.27 -13.67
CA GLN A 231 10.68 -12.98 -14.84
C GLN A 231 9.62 -11.91 -14.53
N PRO A 232 9.52 -10.85 -15.35
CA PRO A 232 8.52 -9.82 -15.15
C PRO A 232 7.09 -10.37 -15.11
N ARG A 233 6.30 -9.92 -14.12
CA ARG A 233 4.85 -10.18 -14.01
C ARG A 233 4.10 -9.94 -15.32
N ALA A 234 4.44 -8.87 -16.01
CA ALA A 234 3.81 -8.48 -17.26
C ALA A 234 4.01 -9.52 -18.39
N ARG A 235 5.11 -10.29 -18.39
CA ARG A 235 5.32 -11.39 -19.35
C ARG A 235 4.39 -12.56 -19.09
N ALA A 236 4.27 -12.99 -17.83
CA ALA A 236 3.37 -14.06 -17.45
C ALA A 236 1.92 -13.70 -17.78
N GLN A 237 1.54 -12.45 -17.50
CA GLN A 237 0.21 -11.94 -17.81
C GLN A 237 -0.04 -11.87 -19.32
N PHE A 238 0.93 -11.44 -20.12
CA PHE A 238 0.80 -11.43 -21.58
C PHE A 238 0.62 -12.84 -22.15
N LEU A 239 1.41 -13.83 -21.71
CA LEU A 239 1.26 -15.21 -22.16
C LEU A 239 -0.12 -15.77 -21.79
N LEU A 240 -0.58 -15.50 -20.58
CA LEU A 240 -1.93 -15.84 -20.13
C LEU A 240 -3.01 -15.21 -21.03
N GLN A 241 -2.85 -13.93 -21.37
CA GLN A 241 -3.77 -13.20 -22.25
C GLN A 241 -3.80 -13.77 -23.65
N VAL A 242 -2.63 -14.01 -24.27
CA VAL A 242 -2.56 -14.54 -25.63
C VAL A 242 -3.17 -15.94 -25.70
N LEU A 243 -2.84 -16.82 -24.75
CA LEU A 243 -3.33 -18.19 -24.73
C LEU A 243 -4.84 -18.26 -24.45
N ALA A 244 -5.34 -17.51 -23.47
CA ALA A 244 -6.77 -17.47 -23.17
C ALA A 244 -7.58 -16.77 -24.27
N GLY A 245 -7.07 -15.68 -24.83
CA GLY A 245 -7.71 -14.96 -25.93
C GLY A 245 -7.76 -15.77 -27.21
N PHE A 246 -6.69 -16.51 -27.52
CA PHE A 246 -6.67 -17.45 -28.64
C PHE A 246 -7.73 -18.54 -28.46
N ASN A 247 -7.79 -19.14 -27.27
CA ASN A 247 -8.75 -20.20 -26.99
C ASN A 247 -10.21 -19.70 -27.10
N LEU A 248 -10.51 -18.54 -26.54
CA LEU A 248 -11.84 -17.94 -26.66
C LEU A 248 -12.21 -17.63 -28.14
N ALA A 249 -11.25 -17.13 -28.92
CA ALA A 249 -11.47 -16.90 -30.34
C ALA A 249 -11.67 -18.19 -31.13
N TYR A 250 -10.90 -19.23 -30.80
CA TYR A 250 -11.01 -20.55 -31.39
C TYR A 250 -12.38 -21.18 -31.09
N LEU A 251 -12.89 -21.11 -29.84
CA LEU A 251 -14.22 -21.61 -29.50
C LEU A 251 -15.33 -20.89 -30.28
N GLY A 252 -15.22 -19.57 -30.42
CA GLY A 252 -16.17 -18.77 -31.21
C GLY A 252 -16.20 -19.17 -32.69
N VAL A 253 -15.04 -19.38 -33.31
CA VAL A 253 -14.94 -19.74 -34.74
C VAL A 253 -15.26 -21.22 -34.97
N TYR A 254 -14.61 -22.11 -34.24
CA TYR A 254 -14.66 -23.55 -34.49
C TYR A 254 -15.98 -24.18 -34.05
N TRP A 255 -16.42 -23.91 -32.82
CA TRP A 255 -17.62 -24.54 -32.27
C TRP A 255 -18.89 -23.81 -32.66
N LYS A 256 -18.95 -22.49 -32.44
CA LYS A 256 -20.16 -21.72 -32.75
C LYS A 256 -20.30 -21.35 -34.23
N GLY A 257 -19.21 -21.40 -35.00
CA GLY A 257 -19.21 -21.18 -36.45
C GLY A 257 -19.38 -22.47 -37.25
N PHE A 258 -18.40 -23.38 -37.21
CA PHE A 258 -18.41 -24.60 -38.03
C PHE A 258 -19.33 -25.72 -37.50
N HIS A 259 -19.65 -25.73 -36.21
CA HIS A 259 -20.48 -26.76 -35.57
C HIS A 259 -21.76 -26.18 -34.95
N ALA A 260 -22.37 -25.19 -35.63
CA ALA A 260 -23.53 -24.45 -35.11
C ALA A 260 -24.77 -25.33 -34.81
N ASN A 261 -24.90 -26.49 -35.46
CA ASN A 261 -26.01 -27.42 -35.25
C ASN A 261 -26.03 -28.01 -33.82
N SER A 262 -24.86 -28.30 -33.25
CA SER A 262 -24.74 -28.71 -31.85
C SER A 262 -25.24 -27.60 -30.92
N MET A 263 -24.78 -26.36 -31.13
CA MET A 263 -25.21 -25.20 -30.34
C MET A 263 -26.73 -24.97 -30.41
N LEU A 264 -27.32 -25.13 -31.59
CA LEU A 264 -28.77 -25.04 -31.78
C LEU A 264 -29.54 -26.09 -30.98
N ALA A 265 -29.04 -27.33 -30.95
CA ALA A 265 -29.65 -28.40 -30.16
C ALA A 265 -29.61 -28.10 -28.65
N ILE A 266 -28.52 -27.51 -28.15
CA ILE A 266 -28.39 -27.14 -26.73
C ILE A 266 -29.34 -25.99 -26.37
N LEU A 267 -29.43 -24.96 -27.22
CA LEU A 267 -30.38 -23.85 -27.01
C LEU A 267 -31.83 -24.37 -26.92
N GLN A 268 -32.18 -25.36 -27.74
CA GLN A 268 -33.49 -26.00 -27.71
C GLN A 268 -33.67 -26.87 -26.47
N HIS A 269 -32.67 -27.67 -26.10
CA HIS A 269 -32.71 -28.55 -24.94
C HIS A 269 -32.91 -27.78 -23.63
N HIS A 270 -32.21 -26.65 -23.46
CA HIS A 270 -32.29 -25.80 -22.26
C HIS A 270 -33.33 -24.67 -22.35
N GLN A 271 -34.11 -24.60 -23.45
CA GLN A 271 -35.11 -23.55 -23.67
C GLN A 271 -34.57 -22.12 -23.46
N VAL A 272 -33.36 -21.87 -23.95
CA VAL A 272 -32.65 -20.61 -23.71
C VAL A 272 -33.43 -19.44 -24.32
N PRO A 273 -33.69 -18.37 -23.55
CA PRO A 273 -34.39 -17.20 -24.08
C PRO A 273 -33.52 -16.51 -25.14
N THR A 274 -33.96 -16.59 -26.41
CA THR A 274 -33.29 -15.89 -27.52
C THR A 274 -33.77 -14.44 -27.66
N PHE A 275 -34.59 -13.94 -26.73
CA PHE A 275 -35.10 -12.56 -26.69
C PHE A 275 -35.76 -12.09 -28.00
N GLY A 276 -36.48 -12.98 -28.68
CA GLY A 276 -37.14 -12.71 -29.96
C GLY A 276 -36.23 -12.83 -31.18
N ILE A 277 -34.95 -13.17 -31.01
CA ILE A 277 -34.01 -13.44 -32.10
C ILE A 277 -34.16 -14.91 -32.55
N GLN A 278 -34.10 -15.16 -33.86
CA GLN A 278 -34.06 -16.53 -34.38
C GLN A 278 -32.82 -17.27 -33.84
N ALA A 279 -32.97 -18.54 -33.45
CA ALA A 279 -31.91 -19.31 -32.79
C ALA A 279 -30.59 -19.33 -33.58
N ALA A 280 -30.63 -19.51 -34.90
CA ALA A 280 -29.44 -19.50 -35.75
C ALA A 280 -28.73 -18.13 -35.77
N THR A 281 -29.50 -17.04 -35.79
CA THR A 281 -28.98 -15.67 -35.68
C THR A 281 -28.37 -15.40 -34.31
N PHE A 282 -28.98 -15.94 -33.25
CA PHE A 282 -28.45 -15.84 -31.90
C PHE A 282 -27.11 -16.59 -31.74
N VAL A 283 -26.99 -17.79 -32.31
CA VAL A 283 -25.72 -18.56 -32.33
C VAL A 283 -24.62 -17.80 -33.09
N LEU A 284 -24.93 -17.24 -34.26
CA LEU A 284 -23.98 -16.42 -35.01
C LEU A 284 -23.54 -15.18 -34.21
N TRP A 285 -24.45 -14.55 -33.48
CA TRP A 285 -24.12 -13.41 -32.62
C TRP A 285 -23.17 -13.81 -31.49
N MET A 286 -23.41 -14.93 -30.82
CA MET A 286 -22.49 -15.47 -29.80
C MET A 286 -21.10 -15.78 -30.39
N ALA A 287 -21.05 -16.41 -31.57
CA ALA A 287 -19.80 -16.70 -32.28
C ALA A 287 -18.98 -15.42 -32.51
N LEU A 288 -19.63 -14.34 -32.96
CA LEU A 288 -18.98 -13.06 -33.20
C LEU A 288 -18.51 -12.38 -31.92
N VAL A 289 -19.31 -12.41 -30.85
CA VAL A 289 -18.95 -11.81 -29.55
C VAL A 289 -17.74 -12.52 -28.94
N GLU A 290 -17.70 -13.85 -28.97
CA GLU A 290 -16.57 -14.64 -28.44
C GLU A 290 -15.30 -14.45 -29.27
N THR A 291 -15.43 -14.50 -30.59
CA THR A 291 -14.30 -14.25 -31.52
C THR A 291 -13.72 -12.85 -31.30
N LEU A 292 -14.59 -11.83 -31.24
CA LEU A 292 -14.20 -10.45 -31.01
C LEU A 292 -13.53 -10.27 -29.64
N SER A 293 -14.10 -10.86 -28.61
CA SER A 293 -13.56 -10.80 -27.25
C SER A 293 -12.19 -11.46 -27.14
N GLY A 294 -12.01 -12.62 -27.78
CA GLY A 294 -10.71 -13.30 -27.85
C GLY A 294 -9.64 -12.45 -28.55
N LEU A 295 -10.00 -11.83 -29.68
CA LEU A 295 -9.11 -10.90 -30.40
C LEU A 295 -8.74 -9.67 -29.57
N LEU A 296 -9.70 -9.05 -28.89
CA LEU A 296 -9.46 -7.89 -28.02
C LEU A 296 -8.61 -8.26 -26.80
N ILE A 297 -8.80 -9.46 -26.23
CA ILE A 297 -7.98 -10.00 -25.15
C ILE A 297 -6.53 -10.20 -25.60
N MET A 298 -6.31 -10.83 -26.77
CA MET A 298 -4.97 -11.01 -27.33
C MET A 298 -4.29 -9.66 -27.63
N ALA A 299 -5.08 -8.66 -28.07
CA ALA A 299 -4.59 -7.32 -28.35
C ALA A 299 -4.36 -6.46 -27.08
N GLY A 300 -4.79 -6.92 -25.90
CA GLY A 300 -4.67 -6.18 -24.65
C GLY A 300 -5.52 -4.91 -24.59
N VAL A 301 -6.62 -4.84 -25.34
CA VAL A 301 -7.45 -3.63 -25.47
C VAL A 301 -8.52 -3.59 -24.38
N LEU A 302 -8.48 -2.57 -23.50
CA LEU A 302 -9.45 -2.34 -22.43
C LEU A 302 -9.74 -3.60 -21.57
N MET A 303 -8.70 -4.39 -21.34
CA MET A 303 -8.72 -5.72 -20.71
C MET A 303 -9.61 -5.83 -19.48
N ARG A 304 -9.46 -4.91 -18.52
CA ARG A 304 -10.22 -4.97 -17.25
C ARG A 304 -11.71 -4.78 -17.46
N PHE A 305 -12.09 -3.82 -18.31
CA PHE A 305 -13.48 -3.53 -18.61
C PHE A 305 -14.12 -4.69 -19.38
N LEU A 306 -13.45 -5.18 -20.42
CA LEU A 306 -13.89 -6.34 -21.19
C LEU A 306 -14.05 -7.57 -20.30
N SER A 307 -13.11 -7.81 -19.39
CA SER A 307 -13.16 -8.97 -18.49
C SER A 307 -14.31 -8.90 -17.50
N VAL A 308 -14.70 -7.70 -17.01
CA VAL A 308 -15.89 -7.53 -16.16
C VAL A 308 -17.16 -7.87 -16.93
N ILE A 309 -17.28 -7.39 -18.17
CA ILE A 309 -18.45 -7.70 -19.03
C ILE A 309 -18.53 -9.21 -19.27
N LEU A 310 -17.43 -9.83 -19.71
CA LEU A 310 -17.40 -11.27 -19.95
C LEU A 310 -17.73 -12.06 -18.69
N PHE A 311 -17.21 -11.65 -17.54
CA PHE A 311 -17.50 -12.33 -16.26
C PHE A 311 -19.00 -12.30 -15.95
N ALA A 312 -19.64 -11.15 -16.10
CA ALA A 312 -21.08 -11.00 -15.90
C ALA A 312 -21.90 -11.79 -16.92
N SER A 313 -21.50 -11.77 -18.20
CA SER A 313 -22.18 -12.50 -19.28
C SER A 313 -22.11 -14.01 -19.07
N PHE A 314 -20.93 -14.57 -18.78
CA PHE A 314 -20.78 -16.01 -18.53
C PHE A 314 -21.54 -16.46 -17.28
N LEU A 315 -21.53 -15.66 -16.21
CA LEU A 315 -22.33 -15.96 -15.01
C LEU A 315 -23.83 -15.97 -15.30
N PHE A 316 -24.31 -15.02 -16.12
CA PHE A 316 -25.71 -14.95 -16.55
C PHE A 316 -26.11 -16.17 -17.38
N PHE A 317 -25.31 -16.54 -18.40
CA PHE A 317 -25.61 -17.69 -19.25
C PHE A 317 -25.49 -19.03 -18.51
N SER A 318 -24.48 -19.20 -17.66
CA SER A 318 -24.33 -20.40 -16.82
C SER A 318 -25.53 -20.59 -15.90
N GLY A 319 -26.07 -19.51 -15.33
CA GLY A 319 -27.29 -19.57 -14.51
C GLY A 319 -28.56 -19.96 -15.30
N ILE A 320 -28.65 -19.58 -16.58
CA ILE A 320 -29.80 -19.88 -17.44
C ILE A 320 -29.72 -21.29 -18.02
N LEU A 321 -28.53 -21.72 -18.44
CA LEU A 321 -28.31 -23.04 -19.04
C LEU A 321 -28.40 -24.17 -18.01
N GLY A 322 -28.53 -23.87 -16.72
CA GLY A 322 -28.48 -24.87 -15.65
C GLY A 322 -27.14 -25.59 -15.57
N GLU A 323 -26.12 -25.04 -16.23
CA GLU A 323 -24.75 -25.49 -16.13
C GLU A 323 -24.25 -25.26 -14.71
N SER A 324 -23.51 -26.23 -14.17
CA SER A 324 -22.76 -25.99 -12.94
C SER A 324 -21.82 -24.81 -13.17
N VAL A 325 -21.89 -23.79 -12.30
CA VAL A 325 -20.95 -22.64 -12.31
C VAL A 325 -19.49 -23.12 -12.28
N PHE A 326 -19.25 -24.34 -11.79
CA PHE A 326 -17.92 -24.94 -11.79
C PHE A 326 -17.42 -25.38 -13.18
N ALA A 327 -18.30 -25.62 -14.16
CA ALA A 327 -17.90 -25.98 -15.53
C ALA A 327 -17.02 -24.91 -16.19
N HIS A 328 -17.28 -23.64 -15.88
CA HIS A 328 -16.55 -22.49 -16.40
C HIS A 328 -15.52 -21.90 -15.41
N ILE A 329 -15.17 -22.64 -14.35
CA ILE A 329 -14.37 -22.11 -13.23
C ILE A 329 -12.99 -21.58 -13.66
N ILE A 330 -12.34 -22.26 -14.61
CA ILE A 330 -11.03 -21.83 -15.13
C ILE A 330 -11.13 -20.49 -15.84
N PHE A 331 -12.22 -20.27 -16.58
CA PHE A 331 -12.50 -19.01 -17.26
C PHE A 331 -12.75 -17.88 -16.24
N TYR A 332 -13.53 -18.13 -15.19
CA TYR A 332 -13.72 -17.17 -14.11
C TYR A 332 -12.40 -16.79 -13.42
N GLY A 333 -11.53 -17.76 -13.14
CA GLY A 333 -10.20 -17.51 -12.58
C GLY A 333 -9.33 -16.61 -13.48
N LEU A 334 -9.37 -16.85 -14.80
CA LEU A 334 -8.67 -16.03 -15.81
C LEU A 334 -9.19 -14.61 -15.87
N LEU A 335 -10.51 -14.42 -15.92
CA LEU A 335 -11.13 -13.10 -15.95
C LEU A 335 -10.85 -12.31 -14.68
N VAL A 336 -10.93 -12.95 -13.49
CA VAL A 336 -10.55 -12.31 -12.22
C VAL A 336 -9.07 -11.91 -12.22
N SER A 337 -8.18 -12.73 -12.79
CA SER A 337 -6.77 -12.37 -13.00
C SER A 337 -6.62 -11.16 -13.94
N PHE A 338 -7.39 -11.08 -15.02
CA PHE A 338 -7.37 -9.92 -15.92
C PHE A 338 -7.93 -8.65 -15.28
N ILE A 339 -8.98 -8.75 -14.45
CA ILE A 339 -9.57 -7.63 -13.71
C ILE A 339 -8.56 -7.05 -12.70
N THR A 340 -7.82 -7.92 -12.00
CA THR A 340 -6.91 -7.54 -10.91
C THR A 340 -5.49 -7.21 -11.37
N ASN A 341 -5.02 -7.76 -12.49
CA ASN A 341 -3.61 -7.72 -12.91
C ASN A 341 -3.39 -7.40 -14.41
N GLY A 342 -4.42 -6.93 -15.12
CA GLY A 342 -4.49 -6.86 -16.59
C GLY A 342 -3.64 -5.82 -17.33
N ASP A 343 -2.40 -5.54 -16.95
CA ASP A 343 -1.59 -4.51 -17.65
C ASP A 343 -0.82 -5.05 -18.87
N GLY A 344 -0.75 -6.37 -19.10
CA GLY A 344 -0.49 -6.99 -20.41
C GLY A 344 0.78 -6.62 -21.23
N ARG A 345 1.79 -5.95 -20.66
CA ARG A 345 2.96 -5.46 -21.44
C ARG A 345 4.11 -6.49 -21.56
N TRP A 346 4.61 -6.74 -22.77
CA TRP A 346 5.72 -7.67 -23.07
C TRP A 346 7.11 -7.25 -22.53
N ARG A 347 7.32 -5.97 -22.17
CA ARG A 347 8.59 -5.46 -21.59
C ARG A 347 8.35 -4.80 -20.24
N ARG A 348 9.42 -4.76 -19.40
CA ARG A 348 9.49 -3.87 -18.22
C ARG A 348 8.97 -2.49 -18.66
N PRO A 349 7.99 -1.90 -17.97
CA PRO A 349 7.55 -0.56 -18.29
C PRO A 349 8.79 0.33 -18.28
N VAL A 350 9.16 0.86 -19.44
CA VAL A 350 10.12 1.96 -19.48
C VAL A 350 9.32 3.16 -19.04
N ALA A 351 9.86 3.93 -18.12
CA ALA A 351 9.26 5.18 -17.74
C ALA A 351 9.13 6.07 -18.99
N GLU A 352 7.91 6.23 -19.49
CA GLU A 352 7.57 7.09 -20.64
C GLU A 352 7.19 8.50 -20.18
N ASP A 353 7.10 8.71 -18.86
CA ASP A 353 6.76 9.99 -18.30
C ASP A 353 7.94 10.98 -18.37
N LYS A 354 7.58 12.26 -18.47
CA LYS A 354 8.54 13.36 -18.50
C LYS A 354 9.43 13.30 -17.24
N PRO A 355 10.78 13.33 -17.37
CA PRO A 355 11.66 13.37 -16.22
C PRO A 355 11.36 14.59 -15.36
N GLY A 356 11.48 14.44 -14.04
CA GLY A 356 11.16 15.53 -13.12
C GLY A 356 11.76 15.35 -11.74
N LYS A 357 12.02 16.46 -11.05
CA LYS A 357 12.43 16.50 -9.65
C LYS A 357 11.32 17.14 -8.83
N ILE A 358 10.63 16.35 -8.00
CA ILE A 358 9.67 16.87 -7.02
C ILE A 358 10.33 16.83 -5.65
N VAL A 359 10.53 18.00 -5.04
CA VAL A 359 11.13 18.13 -3.71
C VAL A 359 10.07 18.48 -2.69
N ILE A 360 10.05 17.76 -1.58
CA ILE A 360 9.17 17.99 -0.42
C ILE A 360 10.04 18.44 0.75
N LEU A 361 9.70 19.58 1.35
CA LEU A 361 10.36 20.09 2.54
C LEU A 361 9.50 19.80 3.77
N GLY A 362 10.02 18.98 4.69
CA GLY A 362 9.34 18.57 5.92
C GLY A 362 8.84 17.13 5.88
N GLY A 363 9.18 16.36 6.91
CA GLY A 363 8.78 14.96 7.12
C GLY A 363 7.62 14.77 8.10
N GLY A 364 6.89 15.84 8.45
CA GLY A 364 5.68 15.77 9.28
C GLY A 364 4.49 15.14 8.55
N VAL A 365 3.30 15.22 9.14
CA VAL A 365 2.07 14.58 8.59
C VAL A 365 1.82 14.99 7.15
N ALA A 366 1.84 16.30 6.85
CA ALA A 366 1.59 16.79 5.50
C ALA A 366 2.63 16.32 4.47
N GLY A 367 3.92 16.46 4.78
CA GLY A 367 5.00 16.11 3.84
C GLY A 367 5.11 14.61 3.59
N LEU A 368 5.02 13.79 4.65
CA LEU A 368 5.01 12.34 4.53
C LEU A 368 3.81 11.85 3.68
N GLN A 369 2.61 12.37 3.93
CA GLN A 369 1.44 12.00 3.13
C GLN A 369 1.54 12.46 1.68
N CYS A 370 2.24 13.57 1.41
CA CYS A 370 2.56 13.98 0.06
C CYS A 370 3.46 12.94 -0.63
N ALA A 371 4.56 12.54 0.01
CA ALA A 371 5.49 11.54 -0.50
C ALA A 371 4.80 10.20 -0.78
N MET A 372 4.06 9.66 0.22
CA MET A 372 3.29 8.42 0.07
C MET A 372 2.26 8.50 -1.06
N ARG A 373 1.64 9.68 -1.30
CA ARG A 373 0.68 9.86 -2.38
C ARG A 373 1.38 9.95 -3.74
N LEU A 374 2.49 10.68 -3.84
CA LEU A 374 3.29 10.75 -5.06
C LEU A 374 3.79 9.37 -5.48
N GLU A 375 4.32 8.59 -4.55
CA GLU A 375 4.73 7.20 -4.80
C GLU A 375 3.62 6.34 -5.39
N ARG A 376 2.40 6.44 -4.85
CA ARG A 376 1.23 5.72 -5.41
C ARG A 376 0.82 6.23 -6.79
N LEU A 377 0.97 7.54 -7.04
CA LEU A 377 0.59 8.16 -8.32
C LEU A 377 1.60 7.89 -9.44
N LEU A 378 2.89 7.83 -9.11
CA LEU A 378 3.99 7.65 -10.06
C LEU A 378 4.19 6.18 -10.44
N GLY A 379 3.89 5.24 -9.54
CA GLY A 379 4.12 3.82 -9.79
C GLY A 379 5.60 3.43 -9.72
N GLU A 380 5.92 2.17 -10.02
CA GLU A 380 7.27 1.62 -9.90
C GLU A 380 8.21 2.12 -11.01
N PHE A 381 7.66 2.47 -12.17
CA PHE A 381 8.41 2.83 -13.37
C PHE A 381 8.13 4.27 -13.76
N THR A 382 8.89 5.21 -13.20
CA THR A 382 8.78 6.65 -13.42
C THR A 382 10.16 7.30 -13.62
N ASN A 383 10.23 8.34 -14.45
CA ASN A 383 11.39 9.22 -14.57
C ASN A 383 11.32 10.40 -13.58
N VAL A 384 10.31 10.45 -12.71
CA VAL A 384 10.15 11.49 -11.71
C VAL A 384 10.81 11.04 -10.40
N LYS A 385 11.85 11.77 -9.99
CA LYS A 385 12.52 11.59 -8.71
C LYS A 385 11.81 12.41 -7.65
N VAL A 386 11.29 11.75 -6.62
CA VAL A 386 10.75 12.41 -5.44
C VAL A 386 11.84 12.46 -4.38
N THR A 387 12.09 13.64 -3.83
CA THR A 387 13.04 13.85 -2.73
C THR A 387 12.31 14.49 -1.56
N LEU A 388 12.50 13.97 -0.36
CA LEU A 388 11.99 14.55 0.88
C LEU A 388 13.18 15.01 1.71
N VAL A 389 13.16 16.27 2.14
CA VAL A 389 14.16 16.86 3.05
C VAL A 389 13.54 16.99 4.42
N HIS A 390 14.14 16.39 5.44
CA HIS A 390 13.69 16.53 6.81
C HIS A 390 14.87 16.47 7.78
N ARG A 391 14.79 17.29 8.84
CA ARG A 391 15.77 17.32 9.92
C ARG A 391 15.94 15.98 10.61
N GLU A 392 14.87 15.19 10.75
CA GLU A 392 14.92 13.87 11.37
C GLU A 392 14.83 12.76 10.32
N SER A 393 15.42 11.60 10.61
CA SER A 393 15.29 10.40 9.75
C SER A 393 13.95 9.65 9.92
N TYR A 394 13.15 10.05 10.91
CA TYR A 394 11.88 9.45 11.28
C TYR A 394 10.72 10.45 11.20
N PHE A 395 9.51 9.91 11.02
CA PHE A 395 8.25 10.61 11.18
C PHE A 395 7.84 10.55 12.64
N LEU A 396 7.57 11.71 13.25
CA LEU A 396 7.04 11.83 14.60
C LEU A 396 5.54 12.11 14.57
N PHE A 397 4.77 11.30 15.28
CA PHE A 397 3.35 11.55 15.52
C PHE A 397 3.18 12.56 16.66
N GLU A 398 3.36 13.84 16.33
CA GLU A 398 3.34 14.97 17.29
C GLU A 398 2.14 15.00 18.25
N PRO A 399 0.89 14.64 17.87
CA PRO A 399 -0.25 14.72 18.78
C PRO A 399 -0.12 13.86 20.04
N LEU A 400 0.74 12.83 20.04
CA LEU A 400 0.99 11.94 21.18
C LEU A 400 2.29 12.24 21.92
N LEU A 401 3.11 13.18 21.43
CA LEU A 401 4.39 13.51 22.04
C LEU A 401 4.26 13.93 23.54
N PRO A 402 3.26 14.74 23.95
CA PRO A 402 3.08 15.08 25.36
C PRO A 402 2.89 13.86 26.28
N GLU A 403 2.26 12.79 25.78
CA GLU A 403 1.99 11.59 26.58
C GLU A 403 3.24 10.72 26.83
N VAL A 404 4.33 11.00 26.10
CA VAL A 404 5.66 10.46 26.41
C VAL A 404 6.19 11.07 27.71
N VAL A 405 5.93 12.36 27.96
CA VAL A 405 6.30 13.03 29.23
C VAL A 405 5.64 12.33 30.41
N GLY A 406 4.32 12.13 30.34
CA GLY A 406 3.55 11.42 31.36
C GLY A 406 3.85 9.92 31.44
N GLY A 407 4.44 9.33 30.40
CA GLY A 407 4.77 7.91 30.31
C GLY A 407 3.55 7.02 29.98
N ALA A 408 2.45 7.63 29.52
CA ALA A 408 1.29 6.90 29.04
C ALA A 408 1.53 6.29 27.65
N VAL A 409 2.45 6.87 26.88
CA VAL A 409 2.87 6.39 25.56
C VAL A 409 4.38 6.19 25.56
N GLN A 410 4.81 5.06 25.04
CA GLN A 410 6.23 4.75 24.87
C GLN A 410 6.80 5.48 23.64
N PRO A 411 8.03 6.03 23.68
CA PRO A 411 8.61 6.80 22.58
C PRO A 411 8.54 6.10 21.22
N GLY A 412 8.95 4.82 21.17
CA GLY A 412 8.94 4.01 19.95
C GLY A 412 7.55 3.77 19.34
N SER A 413 6.46 4.07 20.05
CA SER A 413 5.09 3.88 19.56
C SER A 413 4.59 5.04 18.69
N ILE A 414 5.32 6.17 18.68
CA ILE A 414 4.92 7.39 17.97
C ILE A 414 5.93 7.80 16.90
N VAL A 415 6.90 6.94 16.60
CA VAL A 415 7.88 7.15 15.53
C VAL A 415 7.90 6.02 14.53
N ASN A 416 8.10 6.40 13.26
CA ASN A 416 8.27 5.46 12.16
C ASN A 416 9.35 5.99 11.21
N SER A 417 10.20 5.12 10.69
CA SER A 417 11.20 5.51 9.68
C SER A 417 10.52 6.05 8.42
N ILE A 418 10.92 7.25 7.96
CA ILE A 418 10.40 7.81 6.71
C ILE A 418 10.80 6.94 5.53
N ARG A 419 12.03 6.41 5.52
CA ARG A 419 12.54 5.52 4.47
C ARG A 419 11.68 4.27 4.31
N ARG A 420 11.17 3.74 5.43
CA ARG A 420 10.26 2.59 5.42
C ARG A 420 8.87 2.92 4.91
N LEU A 421 8.34 4.09 5.28
CA LEU A 421 7.02 4.53 4.85
C LEU A 421 6.99 4.98 3.38
N CYS A 422 8.13 5.43 2.85
CA CYS A 422 8.31 5.91 1.48
C CYS A 422 9.58 5.31 0.84
N PRO A 423 9.56 4.02 0.46
CA PRO A 423 10.75 3.29 0.00
C PRO A 423 11.29 3.74 -1.36
N ARG A 424 10.51 4.50 -2.14
CA ARG A 424 10.93 5.03 -3.45
C ARG A 424 11.26 6.52 -3.41
N THR A 425 11.03 7.17 -2.28
CA THR A 425 11.33 8.58 -2.08
C THR A 425 12.75 8.71 -1.52
N SER A 426 13.56 9.56 -2.14
CA SER A 426 14.91 9.86 -1.66
C SER A 426 14.81 10.75 -0.41
N LEU A 427 15.22 10.25 0.75
CA LEU A 427 15.28 11.05 1.98
C LEU A 427 16.66 11.71 2.13
N ILE A 428 16.67 13.04 2.23
CA ILE A 428 17.81 13.85 2.65
C ILE A 428 17.59 14.23 4.12
N HIS A 429 18.51 13.80 4.97
CA HIS A 429 18.55 14.15 6.39
C HIS A 429 19.28 15.48 6.52
N GLY A 430 18.59 16.52 6.99
CA GLY A 430 19.16 17.85 7.10
C GLY A 430 18.12 18.95 7.28
N GLU A 431 18.59 20.12 7.70
CA GLU A 431 17.78 21.30 7.95
C GLU A 431 17.77 22.22 6.73
N VAL A 432 16.58 22.71 6.35
CA VAL A 432 16.47 23.66 5.23
C VAL A 432 16.86 25.04 5.72
N THR A 433 17.89 25.64 5.11
CA THR A 433 18.38 26.97 5.50
C THR A 433 17.86 28.09 4.61
N SER A 434 17.78 27.85 3.29
CA SER A 434 17.26 28.84 2.34
C SER A 434 16.57 28.20 1.13
N ILE A 435 15.63 28.93 0.55
CA ILE A 435 14.87 28.53 -0.63
C ILE A 435 15.04 29.64 -1.67
N ASP A 436 15.57 29.31 -2.85
CA ASP A 436 15.71 30.21 -3.98
C ASP A 436 14.62 29.86 -5.03
N PRO A 437 13.50 30.61 -5.05
CA PRO A 437 12.39 30.34 -5.96
C PRO A 437 12.73 30.63 -7.42
N GLU A 438 13.67 31.54 -7.70
CA GLU A 438 14.05 31.94 -9.06
C GLU A 438 14.98 30.91 -9.69
N ALA A 439 16.06 30.53 -8.99
CA ALA A 439 16.98 29.50 -9.45
C ALA A 439 16.44 28.07 -9.24
N ARG A 440 15.33 27.91 -8.51
CA ARG A 440 14.67 26.63 -8.16
C ARG A 440 15.59 25.67 -7.41
N ARG A 441 16.21 26.19 -6.36
CA ARG A 441 17.16 25.46 -5.51
C ARG A 441 16.82 25.62 -4.04
N VAL A 442 17.12 24.59 -3.27
CA VAL A 442 17.00 24.59 -1.81
C VAL A 442 18.38 24.31 -1.23
N GLN A 443 18.82 25.12 -0.27
CA GLN A 443 20.01 24.84 0.52
C GLN A 443 19.61 24.06 1.77
N VAL A 444 20.33 22.98 2.03
CA VAL A 444 20.12 22.07 3.14
C VAL A 444 21.42 21.95 3.90
N ASP A 445 21.40 22.27 5.19
CA ASP A 445 22.51 21.99 6.09
C ASP A 445 22.41 20.54 6.57
N LEU A 446 23.47 19.77 6.35
CA LEU A 446 23.56 18.37 6.73
C LEU A 446 24.07 18.26 8.17
N ASP A 447 23.70 17.19 8.86
CA ASP A 447 24.02 16.96 10.27
C ASP A 447 25.52 16.83 10.57
N TRP A 448 26.37 16.67 9.56
CA TRP A 448 27.84 16.68 9.68
C TRP A 448 28.52 17.99 9.24
N GLY A 449 27.76 19.09 9.09
CA GLY A 449 28.29 20.43 8.86
C GLY A 449 28.65 20.76 7.39
N GLU A 450 28.19 19.95 6.45
CA GLU A 450 28.24 20.26 5.02
C GLU A 450 26.91 20.84 4.53
N THR A 451 26.95 21.70 3.53
CA THR A 451 25.74 22.21 2.88
C THR A 451 25.50 21.50 1.54
N ALA A 452 24.30 20.94 1.37
CA ALA A 452 23.84 20.38 0.11
C ALA A 452 22.87 21.32 -0.61
N THR A 453 23.06 21.46 -1.93
CA THR A 453 22.10 22.15 -2.80
C THR A 453 21.21 21.13 -3.51
N VAL A 454 19.89 21.31 -3.42
CA VAL A 454 18.89 20.42 -4.02
C VAL A 454 18.06 21.18 -5.06
N ASP A 455 18.21 20.82 -6.33
CA ASP A 455 17.39 21.39 -7.41
C ASP A 455 15.99 20.76 -7.47
N TYR A 456 15.01 21.53 -7.91
CA TYR A 456 13.64 21.04 -8.11
C TYR A 456 12.97 21.60 -9.37
N ASP A 457 12.06 20.81 -9.94
CA ASP A 457 11.11 21.28 -10.94
C ASP A 457 9.79 21.72 -10.28
N GLN A 458 9.41 21.04 -9.19
CA GLN A 458 8.26 21.35 -8.34
C GLN A 458 8.67 21.25 -6.87
N LEU A 459 8.28 22.24 -6.08
CA LEU A 459 8.55 22.29 -4.64
C LEU A 459 7.25 22.19 -3.85
N VAL A 460 7.22 21.30 -2.87
CA VAL A 460 6.17 21.20 -1.86
C VAL A 460 6.74 21.60 -0.51
N VAL A 461 6.26 22.71 0.04
CA VAL A 461 6.65 23.21 1.35
C VAL A 461 5.65 22.71 2.39
N ALA A 462 6.11 21.82 3.27
CA ALA A 462 5.33 21.18 4.32
C ALA A 462 6.07 21.23 5.67
N LEU A 463 6.79 22.33 5.91
CA LEU A 463 7.57 22.55 7.13
C LEU A 463 6.64 22.78 8.33
N GLY A 464 6.81 21.96 9.36
CA GLY A 464 6.11 22.10 10.64
C GLY A 464 6.77 23.15 11.54
N PRO A 465 6.06 23.60 12.59
CA PRO A 465 6.62 24.52 13.57
C PRO A 465 7.59 23.82 14.53
N ASP A 466 8.68 24.50 14.85
CA ASP A 466 9.61 24.09 15.91
C ASP A 466 9.24 24.72 17.28
N ALA A 467 9.95 24.37 18.35
CA ALA A 467 9.92 25.13 19.59
C ALA A 467 10.51 26.53 19.36
N SER A 468 9.76 27.58 19.73
CA SER A 468 10.27 28.96 19.71
C SER A 468 10.80 29.37 21.07
N PHE A 469 11.93 30.05 21.05
CA PHE A 469 12.47 30.75 22.21
C PHE A 469 12.52 32.27 22.01
N ALA A 470 12.08 32.73 20.83
CA ALA A 470 12.11 34.14 20.47
C ALA A 470 10.98 34.91 21.15
N GLY A 471 11.24 36.19 21.47
CA GLY A 471 10.24 37.14 21.96
C GLY A 471 10.08 37.20 23.48
N VAL A 472 10.81 36.36 24.24
CA VAL A 472 10.88 36.42 25.71
C VAL A 472 12.36 36.30 26.14
N PRO A 473 12.96 37.38 26.66
CA PRO A 473 14.32 37.36 27.21
C PRO A 473 14.56 36.21 28.20
N GLY A 474 15.70 35.54 28.08
CA GLY A 474 16.12 34.40 28.90
C GLY A 474 15.37 33.08 28.67
N LEU A 475 14.34 33.06 27.80
CA LEU A 475 13.61 31.83 27.48
C LEU A 475 14.50 30.81 26.75
N LEU A 476 15.37 31.26 25.84
CA LEU A 476 16.33 30.40 25.14
C LEU A 476 17.34 29.74 26.09
N GLU A 477 17.76 30.47 27.13
CA GLU A 477 18.81 30.04 28.06
C GLU A 477 18.28 29.13 29.18
N HIS A 478 16.99 29.24 29.51
CA HIS A 478 16.45 28.64 30.74
C HIS A 478 15.21 27.77 30.54
N ALA A 479 14.59 27.74 29.35
CA ALA A 479 13.44 26.89 29.09
C ALA A 479 13.79 25.63 28.29
N LEU A 480 13.03 24.58 28.55
CA LEU A 480 13.10 23.30 27.86
C LEU A 480 12.26 23.35 26.57
N PRO A 481 12.77 22.86 25.43
CA PRO A 481 11.97 22.65 24.23
C PRO A 481 10.91 21.58 24.45
N MET A 482 9.95 21.53 23.52
CA MET A 482 9.01 20.42 23.38
C MET A 482 8.68 20.26 21.90
N ALA A 483 9.55 19.58 21.16
CA ALA A 483 9.41 19.34 19.72
C ALA A 483 9.83 17.91 19.31
N THR A 484 10.79 17.31 20.00
CA THR A 484 11.34 15.98 19.72
C THR A 484 11.01 14.96 20.83
N ILE A 485 11.27 13.67 20.57
CA ILE A 485 11.22 12.64 21.62
C ILE A 485 12.24 12.93 22.71
N GLY A 486 13.46 13.35 22.33
CA GLY A 486 14.52 13.68 23.26
C GLY A 486 14.07 14.75 24.24
N ASP A 487 13.39 15.78 23.75
CA ASP A 487 12.82 16.85 24.58
C ASP A 487 11.81 16.31 25.60
N ALA A 488 10.91 15.42 25.16
CA ALA A 488 9.88 14.87 26.03
C ALA A 488 10.46 13.98 27.14
N LEU A 489 11.47 13.16 26.81
CA LEU A 489 12.19 12.33 27.78
C LEU A 489 13.01 13.19 28.75
N PHE A 490 13.69 14.21 28.24
CA PHE A 490 14.45 15.14 29.06
C PHE A 490 13.55 15.92 30.02
N LEU A 491 12.40 16.41 29.55
CA LEU A 491 11.40 17.05 30.40
C LEU A 491 10.89 16.11 31.50
N ARG A 492 10.59 14.85 31.18
CA ARG A 492 10.20 13.84 32.17
C ARG A 492 11.28 13.65 33.24
N GLN A 493 12.55 13.54 32.82
CA GLN A 493 13.68 13.43 33.72
C GLN A 493 13.79 14.66 34.63
N GLN A 494 13.70 15.88 34.07
CA GLN A 494 13.78 17.12 34.84
C GLN A 494 12.66 17.21 35.89
N VAL A 495 11.43 16.82 35.55
CA VAL A 495 10.32 16.81 36.53
C VAL A 495 10.62 15.89 37.71
N LEU A 496 11.02 14.64 37.45
CA LEU A 496 11.31 13.67 38.50
C LEU A 496 12.52 14.10 39.35
N GLN A 497 13.59 14.60 38.71
CA GLN A 497 14.78 15.06 39.41
C GLN A 497 14.49 16.23 40.38
N ARG A 498 13.56 17.13 40.03
CA ARG A 498 13.16 18.21 40.94
C ARG A 498 12.34 17.71 42.12
N MET A 499 11.57 16.65 41.95
CA MET A 499 10.88 15.97 43.06
C MET A 499 11.89 15.30 44.01
N GLU A 500 12.89 14.58 43.48
CA GLU A 500 13.99 14.01 44.28
C GLU A 500 14.71 15.09 45.11
N HIS A 501 15.09 16.20 44.48
CA HIS A 501 15.76 17.30 45.19
C HIS A 501 14.84 17.92 46.27
N ALA A 502 13.54 18.01 46.02
CA ALA A 502 12.61 18.59 46.98
C ALA A 502 12.46 17.75 48.26
N GLU A 503 12.68 16.43 48.22
CA GLU A 503 12.63 15.57 49.41
C GLU A 503 13.73 15.87 50.44
N VAL A 504 14.91 16.25 49.97
CA VAL A 504 16.08 16.49 50.84
C VAL A 504 16.25 17.96 51.24
N VAL A 505 15.57 18.89 50.57
CA VAL A 505 15.69 20.33 50.84
C VAL A 505 14.82 20.73 52.03
N ALA A 506 15.48 21.28 53.06
CA ALA A 506 14.81 21.78 54.26
C ALA A 506 14.21 23.18 54.08
N ASP A 507 14.81 24.06 53.26
CA ASP A 507 14.31 25.42 53.04
C ASP A 507 12.96 25.39 52.29
N PRO A 508 11.85 25.85 52.92
CA PRO A 508 10.53 25.83 52.32
C PRO A 508 10.42 26.65 51.03
N ALA A 509 11.19 27.74 50.89
CA ALA A 509 11.15 28.61 49.72
C ALA A 509 11.79 27.92 48.51
N VAL A 510 12.97 27.33 48.70
CA VAL A 510 13.68 26.56 47.67
C VAL A 510 12.88 25.32 47.27
N ARG A 511 12.33 24.61 48.27
CA ARG A 511 11.46 23.46 48.04
C ARG A 511 10.24 23.81 47.21
N ARG A 512 9.56 24.93 47.50
CA ARG A 512 8.42 25.41 46.70
C ARG A 512 8.82 25.76 45.27
N ALA A 513 9.99 26.37 45.06
CA ALA A 513 10.50 26.68 43.72
C ALA A 513 10.82 25.41 42.92
N LEU A 514 11.41 24.38 43.55
CA LEU A 514 11.67 23.07 42.94
C LEU A 514 10.39 22.39 42.48
N LEU A 515 9.31 22.53 43.25
CA LEU A 515 8.01 21.93 42.98
C LEU A 515 7.08 22.80 42.11
N THR A 516 7.57 23.89 41.54
CA THR A 516 6.81 24.75 40.63
C THR A 516 7.32 24.60 39.19
N PHE A 517 6.44 24.17 38.30
CA PHE A 517 6.71 23.90 36.88
C PHE A 517 5.91 24.87 36.01
N ALA A 518 6.56 25.60 35.10
CA ALA A 518 5.92 26.58 34.23
C ALA A 518 5.91 26.11 32.76
N VAL A 519 4.79 26.30 32.08
CA VAL A 519 4.62 26.06 30.64
C VAL A 519 4.20 27.37 29.98
N VAL A 520 4.97 27.83 29.00
CA VAL A 520 4.74 29.10 28.29
C VAL A 520 4.12 28.80 26.93
N GLY A 521 2.84 29.17 26.75
CA GLY A 521 2.05 28.99 25.53
C GLY A 521 0.89 28.00 25.68
N GLY A 522 -0.35 28.46 25.51
CA GLY A 522 -1.59 27.68 25.60
C GLY A 522 -2.02 27.01 24.28
N SER A 523 -1.05 26.62 23.46
CA SER A 523 -1.27 25.84 22.23
C SER A 523 -1.73 24.41 22.56
N LEU A 524 -2.08 23.61 21.54
CA LEU A 524 -2.41 22.18 21.77
C LEU A 524 -1.24 21.45 22.44
N ARG A 525 -0.01 21.76 22.01
CA ARG A 525 1.21 21.17 22.57
C ARG A 525 1.41 21.59 24.02
N GLY A 526 1.28 22.88 24.33
CA GLY A 526 1.49 23.39 25.70
C GLY A 526 0.42 22.94 26.68
N THR A 527 -0.85 23.00 26.29
CA THR A 527 -1.96 22.52 27.12
C THR A 527 -1.86 21.03 27.43
N ALA A 528 -1.52 20.19 26.43
CA ALA A 528 -1.29 18.77 26.64
C ALA A 528 -0.05 18.49 27.49
N THR A 529 1.04 19.24 27.28
CA THR A 529 2.29 19.09 28.07
C THR A 529 2.05 19.43 29.53
N ALA A 530 1.33 20.52 29.84
CA ALA A 530 0.97 20.87 31.21
C ALA A 530 0.11 19.78 31.89
N ALA A 531 -0.85 19.21 31.16
CA ALA A 531 -1.67 18.11 31.67
C ALA A 531 -0.84 16.84 31.95
N GLU A 532 0.11 16.51 31.09
CA GLU A 532 0.97 15.33 31.22
C GLU A 532 2.05 15.49 32.31
N ILE A 533 2.61 16.70 32.51
CA ILE A 533 3.44 17.01 33.68
C ILE A 533 2.63 16.81 34.96
N ARG A 534 1.39 17.31 35.01
CA ARG A 534 0.51 17.14 36.18
C ARG A 534 0.17 15.67 36.42
N ALA A 535 -0.06 14.90 35.35
CA ALA A 535 -0.30 13.47 35.45
C ALA A 535 0.93 12.70 35.94
N LEU A 536 2.13 13.04 35.45
CA LEU A 536 3.40 12.48 35.90
C LEU A 536 3.59 12.71 37.40
N ILE A 537 3.50 13.96 37.85
CA ILE A 537 3.63 14.33 39.27
C ILE A 537 2.64 13.53 40.12
N LYS A 538 1.36 13.49 39.71
CA LYS A 538 0.32 12.77 40.45
C LYS A 538 0.63 11.28 40.59
N GLY A 539 1.14 10.64 39.53
CA GLY A 539 1.54 9.24 39.56
C GLY A 539 2.79 9.00 40.40
N ALA A 540 3.74 9.94 40.36
CA ALA A 540 5.01 9.87 41.07
C ALA A 540 4.88 10.08 42.58
N LEU A 541 3.94 10.91 43.04
CA LEU A 541 3.76 11.26 44.47
C LEU A 541 3.67 10.06 45.43
N VAL A 542 3.20 8.89 44.97
CA VAL A 542 3.17 7.67 45.79
C VAL A 542 4.58 7.23 46.23
N SER A 543 5.60 7.55 45.45
CA SER A 543 7.00 7.25 45.72
C SER A 543 7.73 8.34 46.52
N TYR A 544 7.10 9.50 46.75
CA TYR A 544 7.71 10.67 47.42
C TYR A 544 6.92 11.07 48.68
N PRO A 545 7.00 10.29 49.78
CA PRO A 545 6.18 10.49 50.96
C PRO A 545 6.46 11.82 51.68
N ALA A 546 7.64 12.42 51.48
CA ALA A 546 7.95 13.71 52.08
C ALA A 546 7.19 14.85 51.41
N ILE A 547 6.72 14.68 50.17
CA ILE A 547 6.05 15.73 49.38
C ILE A 547 4.53 15.63 49.56
N GLY A 548 3.94 16.70 50.12
CA GLY A 548 2.51 16.82 50.26
C GLY A 548 1.79 16.85 48.89
N PRO A 549 0.60 16.23 48.74
CA PRO A 549 -0.10 16.14 47.46
C PRO A 549 -0.46 17.49 46.80
N GLN A 550 -0.47 18.58 47.58
CA GLN A 550 -0.81 19.93 47.13
C GLN A 550 0.42 20.84 46.94
N GLU A 551 1.62 20.38 47.30
CA GLU A 551 2.84 21.19 47.15
C GLU A 551 3.23 21.41 45.67
N PRO A 552 3.18 20.39 44.79
CA PRO A 552 3.56 20.59 43.39
C PRO A 552 2.54 21.40 42.59
N ARG A 553 3.03 22.40 41.87
CA ARG A 553 2.25 23.34 41.05
C ARG A 553 2.67 23.29 39.59
N VAL A 554 1.69 23.25 38.70
CA VAL A 554 1.91 23.33 37.24
C VAL A 554 1.18 24.55 36.70
N LEU A 555 1.94 25.54 36.22
CA LEU A 555 1.44 26.82 35.74
C LEU A 555 1.46 26.84 34.21
N LEU A 556 0.36 27.23 33.58
CA LEU A 556 0.27 27.41 32.13
C LEU A 556 -0.03 28.88 31.81
N PHE A 557 0.89 29.55 31.12
CA PHE A 557 0.75 30.95 30.72
C PHE A 557 0.33 31.07 29.25
N GLU A 558 -0.70 31.86 28.97
CA GLU A 558 -1.19 32.17 27.63
C GLU A 558 -1.48 33.67 27.52
N ASP A 559 -0.97 34.32 26.48
CA ASP A 559 -1.11 35.76 26.28
C ASP A 559 -2.49 36.13 25.68
N LYS A 560 -3.18 35.17 25.07
CA LYS A 560 -4.54 35.34 24.52
C LYS A 560 -5.63 35.19 25.59
N PRO A 561 -6.87 35.62 25.28
CA PRO A 561 -7.99 35.52 26.21
C PRO A 561 -8.35 34.10 26.68
N ASP A 562 -7.97 33.07 25.91
CA ASP A 562 -8.18 31.67 26.28
C ASP A 562 -7.15 30.74 25.64
N VAL A 563 -7.03 29.53 26.20
CA VAL A 563 -6.21 28.44 25.63
C VAL A 563 -6.87 27.86 24.38
N LEU A 564 -6.09 27.16 23.56
CA LEU A 564 -6.56 26.58 22.29
C LEU A 564 -7.34 27.58 21.41
N PRO A 565 -6.83 28.81 21.17
CA PRO A 565 -7.55 29.85 20.42
C PRO A 565 -8.01 29.37 19.04
N GLN A 566 -7.28 28.43 18.44
CA GLN A 566 -7.59 27.81 17.15
C GLN A 566 -8.86 26.93 17.16
N PHE A 567 -9.36 26.53 18.34
CA PHE A 567 -10.58 25.73 18.47
C PHE A 567 -11.86 26.56 18.68
N GLY A 568 -11.73 27.88 18.86
CA GLY A 568 -12.83 28.80 19.15
C GLY A 568 -13.22 28.83 20.63
N PRO A 569 -14.00 29.83 21.06
CA PRO A 569 -14.19 30.18 22.47
C PRO A 569 -14.84 29.07 23.31
N ALA A 570 -15.80 28.32 22.75
CA ALA A 570 -16.48 27.25 23.48
C ALA A 570 -15.54 26.08 23.84
N MET A 571 -14.68 25.66 22.90
CA MET A 571 -13.71 24.59 23.15
C MET A 571 -12.54 25.07 24.02
N GLY A 572 -12.09 26.31 23.86
CA GLY A 572 -11.08 26.93 24.74
C GLY A 572 -11.52 26.93 26.20
N ALA A 573 -12.74 27.43 26.48
CA ALA A 573 -13.28 27.47 27.84
C ALA A 573 -13.51 26.06 28.42
N GLY A 574 -13.86 25.09 27.57
CA GLY A 574 -13.91 23.68 27.92
C GLY A 574 -12.53 23.13 28.34
N ALA A 575 -11.50 23.43 27.56
CA ALA A 575 -10.12 23.04 27.81
C ALA A 575 -9.58 23.63 29.11
N ARG A 576 -9.75 24.93 29.30
CA ARG A 576 -9.35 25.62 30.53
C ARG A 576 -9.98 24.98 31.77
N ARG A 577 -11.30 24.79 31.76
CA ARG A 577 -12.01 24.13 32.89
C ARG A 577 -11.52 22.71 33.14
N ARG A 578 -11.16 21.97 32.09
CA ARG A 578 -10.65 20.60 32.25
C ARG A 578 -9.24 20.58 32.84
N LEU A 579 -8.35 21.44 32.36
CA LEU A 579 -6.99 21.60 32.88
C LEU A 579 -7.00 22.00 34.37
N GLN A 580 -7.85 22.95 34.73
CA GLN A 580 -8.05 23.36 36.13
C GLN A 580 -8.53 22.19 37.00
N LYS A 581 -9.46 21.37 36.51
CA LYS A 581 -9.91 20.14 37.22
C LYS A 581 -8.80 19.10 37.40
N LEU A 582 -7.76 19.11 36.57
CA LEU A 582 -6.59 18.24 36.73
C LEU A 582 -5.57 18.79 37.74
N GLY A 583 -5.73 20.04 38.17
CA GLY A 583 -4.80 20.76 39.03
C GLY A 583 -3.71 21.53 38.27
N VAL A 584 -3.97 21.91 37.02
CA VAL A 584 -3.15 22.86 36.27
C VAL A 584 -3.68 24.27 36.53
N GLU A 585 -2.80 25.17 36.94
CA GLU A 585 -3.09 26.58 37.15
C GLU A 585 -2.95 27.34 35.83
N VAL A 586 -4.08 27.69 35.22
CA VAL A 586 -4.10 28.32 33.88
C VAL A 586 -4.24 29.83 34.00
N ALA A 587 -3.21 30.56 33.58
CA ALA A 587 -3.16 32.02 33.51
C ALA A 587 -3.28 32.49 32.06
N VAL A 588 -4.51 32.86 31.67
CA VAL A 588 -4.82 33.45 30.35
C VAL A 588 -4.67 34.97 30.38
N ALA A 589 -4.61 35.62 29.22
CA ALA A 589 -4.33 37.05 29.10
C ALA A 589 -3.10 37.50 29.92
N THR A 590 -2.15 36.58 30.11
CA THR A 590 -1.00 36.75 31.00
C THR A 590 0.27 36.54 30.19
N ARG A 591 0.94 37.64 29.86
CA ARG A 591 2.18 37.61 29.09
C ARG A 591 3.38 37.40 30.01
N VAL A 592 4.25 36.45 29.66
CA VAL A 592 5.57 36.30 30.27
C VAL A 592 6.51 37.35 29.66
N ALA A 593 7.15 38.15 30.52
CA ALA A 593 8.06 39.22 30.14
C ALA A 593 9.51 38.76 30.06
N ALA A 594 9.96 37.90 30.98
CA ALA A 594 11.30 37.32 30.97
C ALA A 594 11.32 35.98 31.74
N VAL A 595 12.33 35.17 31.47
CA VAL A 595 12.65 33.97 32.23
C VAL A 595 14.08 34.09 32.74
N THR A 596 14.31 33.71 33.99
CA THR A 596 15.65 33.66 34.61
C THR A 596 15.92 32.21 35.06
N PRO A 597 17.11 31.88 35.60
CA PRO A 597 17.39 30.52 36.09
C PRO A 597 16.44 30.04 37.21
N ASP A 598 15.85 30.99 37.94
CA ASP A 598 15.17 30.72 39.22
C ASP A 598 13.68 31.15 39.22
N GLU A 599 13.26 31.99 38.28
CA GLU A 599 11.92 32.58 38.25
C GLU A 599 11.43 32.95 36.85
N VAL A 600 10.11 32.91 36.68
CA VAL A 600 9.38 33.49 35.54
C VAL A 600 8.86 34.87 35.94
N VAL A 601 9.13 35.87 35.11
CA VAL A 601 8.71 37.27 35.31
C VAL A 601 7.55 37.58 34.38
N LEU A 602 6.41 37.98 34.94
CA LEU A 602 5.22 38.36 34.19
C LEU A 602 5.27 39.84 33.77
N ALA A 603 4.53 40.19 32.72
CA ALA A 603 4.38 41.58 32.27
C ALA A 603 3.74 42.51 33.32
N SER A 604 3.03 41.94 34.30
CA SER A 604 2.53 42.67 35.47
C SER A 604 3.62 43.05 36.49
N GLY A 605 4.85 42.57 36.31
CA GLY A 605 5.95 42.70 37.27
C GLY A 605 6.00 41.59 38.32
N GLN A 606 4.99 40.72 38.39
CA GLN A 606 4.98 39.58 39.31
C GLN A 606 6.08 38.58 38.95
N ARG A 607 6.81 38.12 39.96
CA ARG A 607 7.86 37.12 39.85
C ARG A 607 7.41 35.81 40.50
N ILE A 608 7.56 34.71 39.77
CA ILE A 608 7.14 33.39 40.22
C ILE A 608 8.36 32.47 40.26
N PRO A 609 8.82 32.05 41.45
CA PRO A 609 9.93 31.11 41.58
C PRO A 609 9.56 29.75 40.98
N CYS A 610 10.37 29.25 40.05
CA CYS A 610 10.18 27.95 39.40
C CYS A 610 11.50 27.42 38.84
N ARG A 611 11.70 26.11 38.91
CA ARG A 611 12.98 25.47 38.51
C ARG A 611 12.91 24.70 37.20
N VAL A 612 11.74 24.67 36.56
CA VAL A 612 11.53 24.09 35.23
C VAL A 612 10.56 24.98 34.48
N VAL A 613 11.01 25.47 33.33
CA VAL A 613 10.19 26.24 32.38
C VAL A 613 10.18 25.48 31.07
N VAL A 614 9.02 25.31 30.46
CA VAL A 614 8.85 24.65 29.15
C VAL A 614 8.35 25.67 28.15
N SER A 615 9.03 25.79 27.01
CA SER A 615 8.51 26.57 25.89
C SER A 615 7.60 25.70 25.04
N ALA A 616 6.32 26.07 24.98
CA ALA A 616 5.34 25.52 24.06
C ALA A 616 4.94 26.52 22.96
N LEU A 617 5.77 27.56 22.78
CA LEU A 617 5.67 28.52 21.69
C LEU A 617 6.12 27.86 20.38
N ALA A 618 5.48 28.24 19.28
CA ALA A 618 5.78 27.70 17.95
C ALA A 618 6.69 28.67 17.18
N ASN A 619 7.83 28.18 16.68
CA ASN A 619 8.75 28.94 15.85
C ASN A 619 8.29 28.91 14.39
N ARG A 620 8.68 29.94 13.67
CA ARG A 620 8.50 30.05 12.23
C ARG A 620 9.77 29.49 11.58
N PRO A 621 9.68 28.52 10.67
CA PRO A 621 10.86 28.06 9.94
C PRO A 621 11.46 29.24 9.17
N SER A 622 12.70 29.61 9.51
CA SER A 622 13.40 30.78 8.96
C SER A 622 13.52 30.75 7.44
N ALA A 623 13.67 29.56 6.87
CA ALA A 623 13.71 29.33 5.42
C ALA A 623 12.48 29.85 4.67
N LEU A 624 11.32 29.99 5.34
CA LEU A 624 10.10 30.54 4.71
C LEU A 624 10.18 32.05 4.48
N ALA A 625 11.04 32.77 5.22
CA ALA A 625 11.16 34.22 5.09
C ALA A 625 11.73 34.65 3.72
N ALA A 626 12.43 33.75 3.03
CA ALA A 626 12.95 34.00 1.68
C ALA A 626 11.89 33.88 0.58
N LEU A 627 10.70 33.34 0.88
CA LEU A 627 9.64 33.16 -0.10
C LEU A 627 8.77 34.41 -0.25
N PRO A 628 8.31 34.72 -1.47
CA PRO A 628 7.45 35.88 -1.71
C PRO A 628 6.14 35.75 -0.93
N SER A 629 5.59 36.90 -0.55
CA SER A 629 4.28 37.02 0.12
C SER A 629 4.17 36.32 1.49
N ALA A 630 5.29 35.89 2.11
CA ALA A 630 5.27 35.36 3.47
C ALA A 630 4.65 36.37 4.45
N ARG A 631 3.59 35.96 5.15
CA ARG A 631 2.86 36.81 6.09
C ARG A 631 3.71 37.11 7.33
N PRO A 632 3.39 38.17 8.09
CA PRO A 632 4.04 38.46 9.37
C PRO A 632 3.91 37.35 10.42
N ASP A 633 2.98 36.40 10.26
CA ASP A 633 2.84 35.22 11.12
C ASP A 633 3.69 34.01 10.66
N GLY A 634 4.45 34.15 9.57
CA GLY A 634 5.34 33.14 9.01
C GLY A 634 4.69 32.16 8.03
N ARG A 635 3.40 32.36 7.70
CA ARG A 635 2.66 31.50 6.78
C ARG A 635 2.63 32.04 5.36
N LEU A 636 2.59 31.15 4.39
CA LEU A 636 2.53 31.44 2.96
C LEU A 636 1.07 31.52 2.51
N PRO A 637 0.58 32.66 2.00
CA PRO A 637 -0.73 32.74 1.36
C PRO A 637 -0.77 31.74 0.20
N VAL A 638 -1.83 30.93 0.16
CA VAL A 638 -2.04 29.98 -0.93
C VAL A 638 -3.42 30.15 -1.55
N ASP A 639 -3.50 29.86 -2.85
CA ASP A 639 -4.75 29.79 -3.56
C ASP A 639 -5.51 28.47 -3.29
N GLU A 640 -6.67 28.31 -3.94
CA GLU A 640 -7.50 27.10 -3.85
C GLU A 640 -6.86 25.82 -4.41
N PHE A 641 -5.68 25.91 -5.03
CA PHE A 641 -4.89 24.77 -5.51
C PHE A 641 -3.66 24.52 -4.63
N PHE A 642 -3.49 25.27 -3.54
CA PHE A 642 -2.34 25.31 -2.64
C PHE A 642 -1.06 25.93 -3.24
N ARG A 643 -1.17 26.70 -4.32
CA ARG A 643 -0.03 27.41 -4.91
C ARG A 643 0.30 28.63 -4.08
N VAL A 644 1.58 28.86 -3.81
CA VAL A 644 2.06 30.02 -3.06
C VAL A 644 1.86 31.28 -3.90
N ASP A 645 1.30 32.31 -3.28
CA ASP A 645 1.13 33.61 -3.91
C ASP A 645 2.50 34.22 -4.29
N GLY A 646 2.63 34.72 -5.51
CA GLY A 646 3.92 35.16 -6.07
C GLY A 646 4.88 34.03 -6.54
N ALA A 647 4.58 32.74 -6.30
CA ALA A 647 5.41 31.62 -6.75
C ALA A 647 4.57 30.39 -7.13
N ALA A 648 3.92 30.43 -8.30
CA ALA A 648 2.94 29.42 -8.72
C ALA A 648 3.50 27.99 -8.92
N HIS A 649 4.83 27.83 -9.05
CA HIS A 649 5.55 26.55 -9.10
C HIS A 649 5.86 25.94 -7.74
N ILE A 650 5.54 26.66 -6.66
CA ILE A 650 5.70 26.22 -5.27
C ILE A 650 4.32 25.99 -4.68
N LEU A 651 4.14 24.83 -4.05
CA LEU A 651 2.94 24.48 -3.32
C LEU A 651 3.24 24.48 -1.82
N ALA A 652 2.34 24.96 -0.98
CA ALA A 652 2.49 24.90 0.47
C ALA A 652 1.30 24.20 1.14
N VAL A 653 1.56 23.41 2.18
CA VAL A 653 0.53 22.64 2.89
C VAL A 653 0.87 22.46 4.37
N GLY A 654 -0.15 22.28 5.21
CA GLY A 654 0.04 22.09 6.65
C GLY A 654 0.20 23.42 7.39
N TYR A 655 1.04 23.46 8.42
CA TYR A 655 1.19 24.65 9.28
C TYR A 655 1.67 25.89 8.54
N CYS A 656 2.51 25.73 7.52
CA CYS A 656 3.11 26.82 6.75
C CYS A 656 2.17 27.43 5.69
N ALA A 657 0.99 26.85 5.41
CA ALA A 657 0.05 27.36 4.42
C ALA A 657 -1.06 28.22 5.06
N ALA A 658 -1.32 29.40 4.50
CA ALA A 658 -2.42 30.28 4.85
C ALA A 658 -3.51 30.21 3.78
N THR A 659 -4.50 29.33 3.98
CA THR A 659 -5.59 29.03 3.02
C THR A 659 -6.75 30.04 3.04
N GLY A 660 -6.58 31.22 3.64
CA GLY A 660 -7.63 32.25 3.76
C GLY A 660 -8.79 31.92 4.71
N VAL A 661 -8.95 30.66 5.12
CA VAL A 661 -9.90 30.21 6.15
C VAL A 661 -9.18 30.17 7.50
N SER A 662 -9.85 30.64 8.56
CA SER A 662 -9.33 30.55 9.94
C SER A 662 -8.91 29.10 10.21
N ALA A 663 -7.59 28.90 10.27
CA ALA A 663 -6.93 27.60 10.12
C ALA A 663 -7.67 26.49 10.90
N PRO A 664 -8.09 25.39 10.27
CA PRO A 664 -8.68 24.28 11.01
C PRO A 664 -7.61 23.72 11.94
N PRO A 665 -7.90 23.58 13.24
CA PRO A 665 -6.93 23.05 14.16
C PRO A 665 -6.81 21.55 13.95
N VAL A 666 -5.57 21.10 13.71
CA VAL A 666 -5.03 19.80 14.14
C VAL A 666 -5.99 18.62 14.04
N LEU A 667 -6.66 18.47 12.90
CA LEU A 667 -7.33 17.22 12.55
C LEU A 667 -6.49 16.56 11.50
N MET A 668 -5.75 15.55 11.93
CA MET A 668 -4.83 14.81 11.08
C MET A 668 -5.48 14.39 9.73
N ARG A 669 -6.79 14.11 9.70
CA ARG A 669 -7.51 13.77 8.47
C ARG A 669 -7.69 14.94 7.48
N SER A 670 -7.92 16.18 7.93
CA SER A 670 -7.96 17.33 7.00
C SER A 670 -6.58 17.55 6.41
N GLU A 671 -5.54 17.51 7.24
CA GLU A 671 -4.15 17.63 6.81
C GLU A 671 -3.74 16.53 5.83
N ILE A 672 -4.07 15.26 6.10
CA ILE A 672 -3.87 14.14 5.16
C ILE A 672 -4.59 14.41 3.82
N ARG A 673 -5.83 14.93 3.85
CA ARG A 673 -6.58 15.21 2.62
C ARG A 673 -5.95 16.34 1.83
N MET A 674 -5.54 17.42 2.49
CA MET A 674 -4.84 18.54 1.86
C MET A 674 -3.52 18.07 1.25
N ALA A 675 -2.71 17.31 1.99
CA ALA A 675 -1.47 16.73 1.50
C ALA A 675 -1.67 15.84 0.27
N ARG A 676 -2.70 14.98 0.26
CA ARG A 676 -3.01 14.14 -0.91
C ARG A 676 -3.42 14.97 -2.14
N ARG A 677 -4.08 16.11 -1.94
CA ARG A 677 -4.43 17.05 -3.01
C ARG A 677 -3.19 17.78 -3.52
N VAL A 678 -2.36 18.28 -2.62
CA VAL A 678 -1.09 18.94 -2.96
C VAL A 678 -0.16 18.01 -3.72
N ALA A 679 -0.02 16.74 -3.30
CA ALA A 679 0.75 15.75 -4.06
C ALA A 679 0.23 15.53 -5.49
N TYR A 680 -1.09 15.46 -5.66
CA TYR A 680 -1.68 15.38 -7.00
C TYR A 680 -1.38 16.66 -7.81
N ASN A 681 -1.56 17.84 -7.21
CA ASN A 681 -1.34 19.12 -7.87
C ASN A 681 0.14 19.33 -8.22
N ALA A 682 1.09 18.89 -7.39
CA ALA A 682 2.53 18.92 -7.69
C ALA A 682 2.85 18.11 -8.95
N LEU A 683 2.31 16.88 -9.02
CA LEU A 683 2.46 16.04 -10.21
C LEU A 683 1.73 16.62 -11.42
N ALA A 684 0.56 17.20 -11.22
CA ALA A 684 -0.24 17.80 -12.28
C ALA A 684 0.45 19.04 -12.87
N LEU A 685 1.04 19.91 -12.04
CA LEU A 685 1.85 21.03 -12.50
C LEU A 685 3.06 20.55 -13.32
N HIS A 686 3.77 19.53 -12.83
CA HIS A 686 4.91 18.96 -13.55
C HIS A 686 4.53 18.40 -14.94
N ARG A 687 3.37 17.72 -15.00
CA ARG A 687 2.89 17.04 -16.22
C ARG A 687 1.94 17.87 -17.09
N GLY A 688 1.60 19.10 -16.69
CA GLY A 688 0.62 19.93 -17.39
C GLY A 688 -0.81 19.39 -17.34
N TYR A 689 -1.18 18.64 -16.28
CA TYR A 689 -2.54 18.15 -16.09
C TYR A 689 -3.43 19.19 -15.40
N LYS A 690 -4.75 19.00 -15.52
CA LYS A 690 -5.74 19.83 -14.82
C LYS A 690 -5.58 19.70 -13.30
N LEU A 691 -5.43 20.84 -12.63
CA LEU A 691 -5.34 20.93 -11.17
C LEU A 691 -6.66 20.60 -10.50
N GLN A 692 -6.58 20.06 -9.28
CA GLN A 692 -7.74 19.79 -8.45
C GLN A 692 -7.92 20.90 -7.42
N ARG A 693 -9.09 21.55 -7.48
CA ARG A 693 -9.49 22.59 -6.54
C ARG A 693 -9.74 22.01 -5.16
N TRP A 694 -9.30 22.71 -4.12
CA TRP A 694 -9.65 22.48 -2.74
C TRP A 694 -10.93 23.21 -2.39
N SER A 695 -11.87 22.48 -1.80
CA SER A 695 -13.04 23.06 -1.14
C SER A 695 -13.02 22.57 0.29
N GLU A 696 -13.04 23.50 1.23
CA GLU A 696 -13.12 23.17 2.64
C GLU A 696 -14.55 22.78 3.00
N ALA A 697 -14.70 21.65 3.67
CA ALA A 697 -15.94 21.30 4.34
C ALA A 697 -15.66 21.34 5.84
N THR A 698 -16.50 22.06 6.60
CA THR A 698 -16.38 22.14 8.05
C THR A 698 -16.31 20.73 8.62
N PRO A 699 -15.20 20.35 9.29
CA PRO A 699 -15.06 18.98 9.76
C PRO A 699 -16.11 18.71 10.83
N ARG A 700 -16.95 17.70 10.58
CA ARG A 700 -18.01 17.26 11.52
C ARG A 700 -17.45 16.74 12.86
N LEU A 701 -16.15 16.44 12.90
CA LEU A 701 -15.43 15.95 14.06
C LEU A 701 -14.23 16.87 14.33
N ARG A 702 -14.13 17.45 15.52
CA ARG A 702 -12.99 18.25 15.99
C ARG A 702 -12.48 17.66 17.30
N LEU A 703 -11.19 17.37 17.40
CA LEU A 703 -10.59 16.72 18.58
C LEU A 703 -9.34 17.50 19.00
N ALA A 704 -9.21 17.73 20.30
CA ALA A 704 -8.04 18.31 20.96
C ALA A 704 -7.52 17.31 22.00
N PRO A 705 -6.50 16.50 21.67
CA PRO A 705 -5.85 15.62 22.64
C PRO A 705 -5.07 16.47 23.65
N LEU A 706 -5.62 16.63 24.85
CA LEU A 706 -5.00 17.35 25.96
C LEU A 706 -4.23 16.41 26.91
N GLY A 707 -3.85 15.22 26.44
CA GLY A 707 -3.31 14.16 27.29
C GLY A 707 -4.38 13.23 27.88
N ARG A 708 -3.93 12.31 28.74
CA ARG A 708 -4.68 11.21 29.32
C ARG A 708 -5.88 11.72 30.13
N TYR A 709 -7.08 11.31 29.71
CA TYR A 709 -8.38 11.72 30.30
C TYR A 709 -8.71 13.22 30.22
N ALA A 710 -7.92 14.04 29.52
CA ALA A 710 -8.13 15.48 29.41
C ALA A 710 -8.70 15.90 28.05
N THR A 711 -8.75 14.97 27.08
CA THR A 711 -9.18 15.24 25.70
C THR A 711 -10.56 15.87 25.61
N ILE A 712 -10.73 16.79 24.66
CA ILE A 712 -11.99 17.45 24.35
C ILE A 712 -12.28 17.32 22.87
N GLY A 713 -13.55 17.11 22.53
CA GLY A 713 -14.02 16.97 21.18
C GLY A 713 -15.34 17.68 20.91
N SER A 714 -15.61 17.90 19.64
CA SER A 714 -16.93 18.28 19.13
C SER A 714 -17.32 17.31 18.02
N PHE A 715 -18.47 16.67 18.16
CA PHE A 715 -19.05 15.68 17.26
C PHE A 715 -20.38 16.19 16.76
N PHE A 716 -20.48 16.55 15.48
CA PHE A 716 -21.70 17.14 14.90
C PHE A 716 -22.24 18.34 15.71
N GLY A 717 -21.33 19.13 16.31
CA GLY A 717 -21.68 20.26 17.19
C GLY A 717 -21.87 19.88 18.66
N VAL A 718 -22.00 18.60 19.02
CA VAL A 718 -22.09 18.13 20.41
C VAL A 718 -20.70 18.08 21.04
N HIS A 719 -20.51 18.78 22.16
CA HIS A 719 -19.24 18.79 22.89
C HIS A 719 -19.12 17.57 23.80
N VAL A 720 -18.02 16.83 23.66
CA VAL A 720 -17.69 15.67 24.49
C VAL A 720 -16.32 15.91 25.13
N ALA A 721 -16.16 15.55 26.40
CA ALA A 721 -14.91 15.74 27.14
C ALA A 721 -14.59 14.54 28.03
N GLY A 722 -13.33 14.41 28.43
CA GLY A 722 -12.89 13.40 29.38
C GLY A 722 -12.65 12.04 28.75
N LEU A 723 -13.01 10.96 29.47
CA LEU A 723 -12.72 9.59 29.07
C LEU A 723 -13.33 9.22 27.69
N PRO A 724 -14.61 9.50 27.37
CA PRO A 724 -15.17 9.16 26.06
C PRO A 724 -14.48 9.89 24.91
N ALA A 725 -14.17 11.18 25.09
CA ALA A 725 -13.43 11.96 24.10
C ALA A 725 -11.99 11.44 23.93
N TRP A 726 -11.35 11.01 25.02
CA TRP A 726 -10.02 10.41 24.99
C TRP A 726 -10.01 9.06 24.26
N VAL A 727 -10.95 8.15 24.57
CA VAL A 727 -11.08 6.86 23.86
C VAL A 727 -11.29 7.09 22.37
N PHE A 728 -12.18 8.02 22.01
CA PHE A 728 -12.42 8.35 20.61
C PHE A 728 -11.18 8.94 19.93
N SER A 729 -10.46 9.82 20.62
CA SER A 729 -9.18 10.36 20.16
C SER A 729 -8.13 9.26 19.93
N ARG A 730 -8.02 8.26 20.81
CA ARG A 730 -7.15 7.09 20.62
C ARG A 730 -7.53 6.29 19.39
N ALA A 731 -8.79 5.91 19.27
CA ALA A 731 -9.30 5.17 18.11
C ALA A 731 -9.03 5.95 16.82
N TRP A 732 -9.25 7.26 16.86
CA TRP A 732 -8.99 8.14 15.72
C TRP A 732 -7.50 8.21 15.36
N CYS A 733 -6.61 8.42 16.33
CA CYS A 733 -5.16 8.43 16.12
C CYS A 733 -4.66 7.11 15.52
N LEU A 734 -5.17 5.97 16.02
CA LEU A 734 -4.84 4.63 15.50
C LEU A 734 -5.26 4.45 14.05
N LEU A 735 -6.44 4.93 13.66
CA LEU A 735 -6.91 4.86 12.27
C LEU A 735 -6.12 5.78 11.32
N THR A 736 -5.43 6.79 11.85
CA THR A 736 -4.69 7.78 11.06
C THR A 736 -3.17 7.58 11.05
N LEU A 737 -2.62 6.84 12.02
CA LEU A 737 -1.19 6.52 12.12
C LEU A 737 -0.72 5.75 10.87
N PRO A 738 0.23 6.29 10.08
CA PRO A 738 0.84 5.55 8.99
C PRO A 738 1.80 4.50 9.58
N GLY A 739 1.68 3.25 9.15
CA GLY A 739 2.60 2.17 9.54
C GLY A 739 2.38 1.64 10.96
N LEU A 740 1.25 0.96 11.21
CA LEU A 740 1.00 0.12 12.41
C LEU A 740 1.98 -1.07 12.53
N GLU A 741 3.11 -1.03 11.85
CA GLU A 741 3.98 -2.17 11.66
C GLU A 741 5.13 -2.10 12.67
N ARG A 742 5.05 -2.92 13.72
CA ARG A 742 6.06 -3.04 14.80
C ARG A 742 7.41 -3.61 14.34
N GLU A 743 7.66 -3.73 13.05
CA GLU A 743 8.72 -4.54 12.45
C GLU A 743 9.88 -3.65 11.96
N VAL A 744 11.09 -3.80 12.49
CA VAL A 744 12.29 -3.05 12.08
C VAL A 744 12.80 -3.49 10.71
N ILE A 745 12.80 -4.81 10.46
CA ILE A 745 13.12 -5.41 9.16
C ILE A 745 12.06 -6.46 8.86
N ARG A 746 11.70 -6.65 7.60
CA ARG A 746 10.81 -7.74 7.17
C ARG A 746 11.57 -8.81 6.42
N GLN A 747 11.23 -10.05 6.70
CA GLN A 747 11.73 -11.19 5.95
C GLN A 747 11.44 -10.98 4.44
N GLY A 748 12.47 -11.16 3.60
CA GLY A 748 12.40 -10.97 2.15
C GLY A 748 12.78 -9.57 1.65
N GLU A 749 12.95 -8.57 2.53
CA GLU A 749 13.46 -7.25 2.13
C GLU A 749 14.95 -7.30 1.75
N ARG A 750 15.44 -6.31 1.01
CA ARG A 750 16.87 -6.23 0.67
C ARG A 750 17.69 -5.76 1.89
N GLY A 751 18.85 -6.37 2.12
CA GLY A 751 19.78 -5.96 3.18
C GLY A 751 20.69 -4.81 2.75
N ASP A 752 20.49 -3.63 3.33
CA ASP A 752 21.24 -2.39 3.06
C ASP A 752 21.99 -1.84 4.28
N CYS A 753 21.58 -2.22 5.50
CA CYS A 753 22.23 -1.89 6.77
C CYS A 753 22.07 -3.00 7.82
N ALA A 754 22.91 -3.04 8.85
CA ALA A 754 22.73 -3.86 10.03
C ALA A 754 22.39 -2.98 11.23
N TYR A 755 21.77 -3.55 12.26
CA TYR A 755 21.34 -2.83 13.45
C TYR A 755 21.99 -3.45 14.68
N VAL A 756 22.39 -2.61 15.64
CA VAL A 756 22.82 -3.04 16.98
C VAL A 756 21.88 -2.40 17.99
N ILE A 757 21.32 -3.21 18.89
CA ILE A 757 20.44 -2.71 19.94
C ILE A 757 21.29 -2.03 21.02
N VAL A 758 21.03 -0.75 21.28
CA VAL A 758 21.65 -0.01 22.38
C VAL A 758 20.83 -0.18 23.65
N ASP A 759 19.51 -0.08 23.53
CA ASP A 759 18.55 -0.29 24.62
C ASP A 759 17.24 -0.88 24.08
N GLY A 760 16.51 -1.59 24.94
CA GLY A 760 15.24 -2.24 24.59
C GLY A 760 15.35 -3.67 24.06
N GLU A 761 14.21 -4.21 23.63
CA GLU A 761 14.08 -5.60 23.21
C GLU A 761 13.27 -5.75 21.92
N ALA A 762 13.78 -6.59 21.03
CA ALA A 762 13.10 -7.00 19.81
C ALA A 762 12.93 -8.52 19.79
N GLU A 763 12.08 -9.01 18.92
CA GLU A 763 11.98 -10.43 18.62
C GLU A 763 12.22 -10.66 17.13
N VAL A 764 13.02 -11.67 16.83
CA VAL A 764 13.24 -12.18 15.49
C VAL A 764 12.16 -13.20 15.23
N LEU A 765 11.29 -12.89 14.29
CA LEU A 765 10.20 -13.73 13.82
C LEU A 765 10.57 -14.23 12.42
N ARG A 766 10.65 -15.54 12.27
CA ARG A 766 10.81 -16.16 10.96
C ARG A 766 9.46 -16.74 10.59
N GLN A 767 9.00 -16.41 9.40
CA GLN A 767 7.81 -17.00 8.85
C GLN A 767 8.21 -18.37 8.28
N VAL A 768 7.87 -19.42 9.03
CA VAL A 768 8.09 -20.82 8.65
C VAL A 768 6.71 -21.47 8.55
N ASN A 769 6.39 -22.05 7.39
CA ASN A 769 5.12 -22.75 7.14
C ASN A 769 3.85 -21.91 7.45
N GLY A 770 3.94 -20.58 7.28
CA GLY A 770 2.81 -19.65 7.37
C GLY A 770 2.54 -19.19 8.81
N HIS A 771 3.22 -19.82 9.77
CA HIS A 771 3.23 -19.43 11.16
C HIS A 771 4.45 -18.56 11.46
N TRP A 772 4.25 -17.59 12.33
CA TRP A 772 5.34 -16.78 12.86
C TRP A 772 6.00 -17.55 13.99
N GLU A 773 7.17 -18.10 13.73
CA GLU A 773 8.00 -18.67 14.77
C GLU A 773 8.92 -17.59 15.32
N ARG A 774 8.88 -17.42 16.65
CA ARG A 774 9.83 -16.55 17.33
C ARG A 774 11.16 -17.28 17.46
N VAL A 775 12.04 -17.03 16.50
CA VAL A 775 13.42 -17.53 16.47
C VAL A 775 14.17 -17.07 17.71
N ARG A 776 14.02 -15.80 18.08
CA ARG A 776 14.79 -15.24 19.18
C ARG A 776 14.18 -13.97 19.75
N ARG A 777 14.52 -13.66 20.99
CA ARG A 777 14.40 -12.33 21.58
C ARG A 777 15.79 -11.70 21.62
N LEU A 778 15.91 -10.49 21.11
CA LEU A 778 17.12 -9.70 21.09
C LEU A 778 17.07 -8.64 22.20
N LYS A 779 18.20 -8.39 22.83
CA LYS A 779 18.39 -7.38 23.89
C LYS A 779 19.51 -6.39 23.54
N ALA A 780 19.67 -5.37 24.37
CA ALA A 780 20.80 -4.45 24.34
C ALA A 780 22.15 -5.18 24.18
N GLY A 781 22.98 -4.67 23.27
CA GLY A 781 24.25 -5.25 22.84
C GLY A 781 24.17 -6.22 21.66
N GLU A 782 22.98 -6.70 21.29
CA GLU A 782 22.84 -7.68 20.21
C GLU A 782 22.58 -7.04 18.84
N CYS A 783 23.14 -7.63 17.78
CA CYS A 783 22.95 -7.18 16.40
C CYS A 783 21.91 -8.01 15.63
N PHE A 784 21.25 -7.38 14.65
CA PHE A 784 20.39 -8.05 13.69
C PHE A 784 20.44 -7.42 12.30
N GLY A 785 20.12 -8.24 11.28
CA GLY A 785 20.15 -7.83 9.87
C GLY A 785 21.50 -8.03 9.18
N GLU A 786 22.54 -8.41 9.92
CA GLU A 786 23.90 -8.69 9.45
C GLU A 786 23.95 -9.82 8.41
N ILE A 787 23.09 -10.84 8.54
CA ILE A 787 23.06 -12.00 7.64
C ILE A 787 22.80 -11.56 6.20
N ALA A 788 21.90 -10.60 6.00
CA ALA A 788 21.56 -10.09 4.67
C ALA A 788 22.71 -9.29 4.03
N LEU A 789 23.64 -8.77 4.85
CA LEU A 789 24.83 -8.07 4.35
C LEU A 789 25.98 -9.04 4.07
N LEU A 790 26.23 -9.98 4.99
CA LEU A 790 27.35 -10.92 4.90
C LEU A 790 27.12 -11.99 3.83
N ALA A 791 25.92 -12.55 3.76
CA ALA A 791 25.58 -13.61 2.80
C ALA A 791 24.99 -13.07 1.48
N ASP A 792 24.84 -11.75 1.36
CA ASP A 792 24.21 -11.06 0.22
C ASP A 792 22.85 -11.66 -0.21
N VAL A 793 22.03 -12.01 0.78
CA VAL A 793 20.68 -12.54 0.61
C VAL A 793 19.63 -11.53 1.10
N PRO A 794 18.36 -11.63 0.67
CA PRO A 794 17.27 -10.91 1.32
C PRO A 794 17.20 -11.22 2.83
N ARG A 795 16.64 -10.30 3.62
CA ARG A 795 16.46 -10.44 5.08
C ARG A 795 15.83 -11.80 5.39
N THR A 796 16.51 -12.59 6.21
CA THR A 796 16.13 -13.99 6.49
C THR A 796 15.02 -14.12 7.53
N ALA A 797 14.76 -13.06 8.29
CA ALA A 797 13.70 -12.99 9.29
C ALA A 797 13.16 -11.56 9.42
N THR A 798 11.94 -11.46 9.93
CA THR A 798 11.33 -10.20 10.36
C THR A 798 11.78 -9.92 11.78
N VAL A 799 12.16 -8.69 12.11
CA VAL A 799 12.46 -8.31 13.49
C VAL A 799 11.38 -7.37 13.96
N ARG A 800 10.68 -7.72 15.03
CA ARG A 800 9.58 -6.95 15.61
C ARG A 800 9.98 -6.41 16.97
N CYS A 801 9.79 -5.12 17.21
CA CYS A 801 10.03 -4.53 18.52
C CYS A 801 9.03 -5.08 19.56
N LEU A 802 9.54 -5.55 20.70
CA LEU A 802 8.74 -5.95 21.86
C LEU A 802 8.58 -4.80 22.86
N SER A 803 9.62 -3.97 22.99
CA SER A 803 9.62 -2.68 23.70
C SER A 803 10.06 -1.57 22.72
N PRO A 804 10.08 -0.29 23.11
CA PRO A 804 10.92 0.69 22.41
C PRO A 804 12.35 0.16 22.34
N VAL A 805 12.99 0.32 21.18
CA VAL A 805 14.34 -0.18 20.92
C VAL A 805 15.15 0.96 20.33
N ASP A 806 16.26 1.31 20.98
CA ASP A 806 17.25 2.24 20.45
C ASP A 806 18.28 1.45 19.64
N LEU A 807 18.52 1.88 18.40
CA LEU A 807 19.31 1.14 17.42
C LEU A 807 20.45 1.98 16.89
N ILE A 808 21.66 1.44 16.90
CA ILE A 808 22.75 1.92 16.05
C ILE A 808 22.57 1.27 14.67
N VAL A 809 22.47 2.10 13.64
CA VAL A 809 22.35 1.65 12.24
C VAL A 809 23.74 1.70 11.59
N LEU A 810 24.18 0.56 11.08
CA LEU A 810 25.44 0.40 10.36
C LEU A 810 25.15 0.16 8.87
N PRO A 811 25.32 1.18 8.00
CA PRO A 811 25.21 1.01 6.55
C PRO A 811 26.14 -0.10 6.03
N ARG A 812 25.76 -0.78 4.95
CA ARG A 812 26.49 -1.92 4.39
C ARG A 812 28.00 -1.67 4.27
N ASP A 813 28.40 -0.53 3.74
CA ASP A 813 29.82 -0.25 3.49
C ASP A 813 30.62 -0.08 4.80
N GLN A 814 30.03 0.55 5.81
CA GLN A 814 30.63 0.70 7.14
C GLN A 814 30.65 -0.64 7.89
N PHE A 815 29.56 -1.41 7.83
CA PHE A 815 29.48 -2.74 8.42
C PHE A 815 30.51 -3.70 7.80
N MET A 816 30.63 -3.72 6.47
CA MET A 816 31.61 -4.56 5.78
C MET A 816 33.05 -4.10 6.05
N THR A 817 33.28 -2.79 6.24
CA THR A 817 34.59 -2.25 6.63
C THR A 817 34.96 -2.68 8.05
N LEU A 818 34.02 -2.63 9.00
CA LEU A 818 34.22 -3.11 10.38
C LEU A 818 34.45 -4.63 10.43
N ALA A 819 33.66 -5.39 9.69
CA ALA A 819 33.77 -6.85 9.60
C ALA A 819 35.10 -7.30 8.97
N ARG A 820 35.65 -6.52 8.02
CA ARG A 820 36.97 -6.79 7.40
C ARG A 820 38.14 -6.25 8.23
N GLY A 821 37.94 -5.16 8.96
CA GLY A 821 38.98 -4.48 9.76
C GLY A 821 39.31 -5.16 11.09
N TYR A 822 38.34 -5.84 11.71
CA TYR A 822 38.53 -6.58 12.97
C TYR A 822 38.36 -8.08 12.74
N ARG A 823 39.48 -8.82 12.58
CA ARG A 823 39.47 -10.28 12.33
C ARG A 823 38.61 -11.06 13.34
N ASP A 824 38.70 -10.71 14.63
CA ASP A 824 37.95 -11.40 15.68
C ASP A 824 36.43 -11.17 15.58
N LEU A 825 36.01 -9.98 15.15
CA LEU A 825 34.60 -9.64 14.93
C LEU A 825 34.05 -10.41 13.73
N GLY A 826 34.80 -10.45 12.62
CA GLY A 826 34.47 -11.24 11.44
C GLY A 826 34.30 -12.72 11.76
N THR A 827 35.25 -13.31 12.49
CA THR A 827 35.15 -14.72 12.90
C THR A 827 34.01 -14.99 13.88
N THR A 828 33.70 -14.06 14.79
CA THR A 828 32.60 -14.21 15.75
C THR A 828 31.24 -14.13 15.05
N LEU A 829 31.10 -13.25 14.06
CA LEU A 829 29.90 -13.12 13.23
C LEU A 829 29.74 -14.33 12.29
N GLU A 830 30.82 -14.86 11.72
CA GLU A 830 30.78 -16.08 10.91
C GLU A 830 30.44 -17.32 11.75
N ARG A 831 30.99 -17.46 12.96
CA ARG A 831 30.62 -18.53 13.89
C ARG A 831 29.16 -18.42 14.33
N GLY A 832 28.72 -17.21 14.67
CA GLY A 832 27.32 -16.92 14.98
C GLY A 832 26.38 -17.21 13.81
N MET A 833 26.78 -16.89 12.56
CA MET A 833 26.04 -17.28 11.37
C MET A 833 25.94 -18.79 11.20
N THR A 834 27.04 -19.51 11.44
CA THR A 834 27.11 -20.96 11.28
C THR A 834 26.26 -21.68 12.34
N GLU A 835 26.33 -21.24 13.61
CA GLU A 835 25.45 -21.74 14.67
C GLU A 835 23.97 -21.39 14.41
N ARG A 836 23.67 -20.21 13.86
CA ARG A 836 22.30 -19.78 13.51
C ARG A 836 21.75 -20.47 12.26
N PHE A 837 22.61 -20.92 11.34
CA PHE A 837 22.23 -21.73 10.17
C PHE A 837 22.07 -23.21 10.52
N LEU A 838 22.77 -23.71 11.56
CA LEU A 838 22.76 -25.11 11.97
C LEU A 838 21.68 -25.44 13.02
N GLN A 839 21.01 -24.46 13.62
CA GLN A 839 19.77 -24.66 14.40
C GLN A 839 18.53 -24.81 13.51
N GLU A 840 18.67 -25.49 12.37
CA GLU A 840 17.55 -26.04 11.61
C GLU A 840 17.19 -27.43 12.20
N PRO A 841 15.97 -27.68 12.70
CA PRO A 841 15.46 -29.05 12.76
C PRO A 841 15.19 -29.61 11.36
#